data_AF-A0A7Z9G2C7-F1
#
_entry.id   AF-A0A7Z9G2C7-F1
#
_cell.length_a   1.000
_cell.length_b   1.000
_cell.length_c   1.000
_cell.angle_alpha   90.00
_cell.angle_beta   90.00
_cell.angle_gamma   90.00
#
_symmetry.space_group_name_H-M   'P 1'
#
loop_
_entity.id
_entity.type
_entity.pdbx_description
1 polymer ?
#
loop_
_entity_poly.entity_id
_entity_poly.type
_entity_poly.pdbx_seq_one_letter_code
_entity_poly.pdbx_strand_id
1 'polypeptide(L)'
;MNCYSRIEPFRVFYFILALPLLLSAIAAAGNQAPFVSNVVVKQIDIDHILIRYDVADPDGDRLKISLRVSDDGGKTFNVPATKLEGDVGRDISSGIGNEIVWTIDDDIPLHKLGENYVIGVVADDLAGFSDRIIWGKDGAEMALIPAGFFEMGSDNGRDNEKPVHMVELEAFYMDVNEVTVGQFKRFAEESGYAYDRWNSVAKYSPTDEHPMVEVTWNDATAYAQWADKRLPTEAEWEYVARGGLSGKRYPWGDDKSVARDHANYLGTGGKDQWGGPPNGGTAPVGSFDSNGYGLYDMTGNVWEWCADWYGENYYTSPLKNPKGPDTGQYRVLRGGAWSFNTSYLRAAYRTYSSPSDRSSSTGFRCMSGAPLSLAGNQRVIEWEKDEAKMVLIPAGSFEMGDHLDNRPDALPVHTVELEAFYMDVNEVTVGQFKRFAEESGYAYNRWNSVAKYSPTDEHPMIYVSWDDATAYAQWASKRLPTEAEWEYVARGGLTGKRYPWGDDESVARNHANYSGTGGKDQWEGFPNGGTAPVGSFDYNGYGLYDMAGNVREWCADRYDANYYTNSPLNNPKGPTTGQSRVLRGGTWFFDAGILRAAYRTYSSPGERNSSTGFRCVSGASVPLAGNQGVIEWEKGGSKMVLIPAGSFEMGDHLDNMGNALPVHIVELEAFYMDIYEVTVGQFKRFAEESGYAYNRW
;
A
#
# COMPACT_ATOMS: atom_id res chain seq x y z
N MET A 1 59.12 25.58 3.37
CA MET A 1 59.17 24.63 2.23
C MET A 1 57.77 24.57 1.65
N ASN A 2 57.57 25.18 0.48
CA ASN A 2 56.34 24.99 -0.31
C ASN A 2 56.40 23.59 -0.93
N CYS A 3 55.30 22.85 -0.85
CA CYS A 3 54.85 21.92 -1.89
C CYS A 3 53.32 21.85 -1.81
N TYR A 4 52.67 22.74 -2.57
CA TYR A 4 51.32 22.52 -3.06
C TYR A 4 51.38 21.30 -3.98
N SER A 5 50.79 20.17 -3.58
CA SER A 5 50.35 19.15 -4.53
C SER A 5 48.93 19.50 -4.95
N ARG A 6 48.79 19.98 -6.18
CA ARG A 6 47.52 20.06 -6.91
C ARG A 6 46.80 18.71 -6.78
N ILE A 7 45.63 18.71 -6.15
CA ILE A 7 44.61 17.69 -6.41
C ILE A 7 43.93 18.17 -7.70
N GLU A 8 43.95 17.34 -8.73
CA GLU A 8 43.29 17.65 -10.00
C GLU A 8 41.77 17.76 -9.80
N PRO A 9 41.08 18.63 -10.56
CA PRO A 9 39.65 18.84 -10.41
C PRO A 9 38.85 17.61 -10.88
N PHE A 10 37.75 17.34 -10.17
CA PHE A 10 36.67 16.41 -10.52
C PHE A 10 36.50 16.21 -12.03
N ARG A 11 36.48 14.96 -12.50
CA ARG A 11 35.85 14.62 -13.78
C ARG A 11 34.35 14.52 -13.56
N VAL A 12 33.64 15.57 -13.99
CA VAL A 12 32.18 15.56 -14.13
C VAL A 12 31.83 14.62 -15.29
N PHE A 13 31.27 13.45 -14.99
CA PHE A 13 30.51 12.69 -15.96
C PHE A 13 29.04 13.05 -15.79
N TYR A 14 28.42 13.55 -16.87
CA TYR A 14 26.98 13.76 -16.93
C TYR A 14 26.29 12.40 -16.98
N PHE A 15 25.56 12.07 -15.92
CA PHE A 15 24.36 11.26 -16.03
C PHE A 15 23.24 11.98 -15.30
N ILE A 16 22.22 12.36 -16.07
CA ILE A 16 20.88 12.64 -15.56
C ILE A 16 20.40 11.31 -14.98
N LEU A 17 20.62 11.07 -13.69
CA LEU A 17 19.72 10.23 -12.92
C LEU A 17 18.55 11.11 -12.52
N ALA A 18 17.72 11.44 -13.52
CA ALA A 18 16.29 11.41 -13.28
C ALA A 18 16.00 9.92 -13.02
N LEU A 19 16.24 9.46 -11.80
CA LEU A 19 15.34 8.50 -11.22
C LEU A 19 14.09 9.34 -10.97
N PRO A 20 13.05 9.27 -11.82
CA PRO A 20 11.76 9.40 -11.21
C PRO A 20 11.77 8.28 -10.18
N LEU A 21 11.78 8.63 -8.90
CA LEU A 21 10.98 7.86 -7.97
C LEU A 21 9.56 8.01 -8.54
N LEU A 22 9.22 7.13 -9.50
CA LEU A 22 7.86 6.84 -9.89
C LEU A 22 7.26 6.17 -8.65
N LEU A 23 6.94 6.98 -7.65
CA LEU A 23 5.62 6.90 -7.06
C LEU A 23 4.67 7.16 -8.23
N SER A 24 4.27 6.09 -8.93
CA SER A 24 3.15 6.17 -9.84
C SER A 24 1.89 6.40 -9.01
N ALA A 25 1.61 7.68 -8.81
CA ALA A 25 0.29 8.30 -8.89
C ALA A 25 -0.89 7.45 -8.36
N ILE A 26 -1.29 7.72 -7.12
CA ILE A 26 -2.59 8.38 -6.96
C ILE A 26 -2.31 9.84 -7.27
N ALA A 27 -2.44 10.22 -8.54
CA ALA A 27 -2.41 11.62 -8.91
C ALA A 27 -3.73 12.22 -8.43
N ALA A 28 -3.66 13.04 -7.39
CA ALA A 28 -4.52 14.20 -7.35
C ALA A 28 -4.32 14.93 -8.70
N ALA A 29 -5.39 15.11 -9.46
CA ALA A 29 -5.33 15.72 -10.78
C ALA A 29 -4.63 17.08 -10.70
N GLY A 30 -3.43 17.19 -11.29
CA GLY A 30 -2.64 18.44 -11.32
C GLY A 30 -1.14 18.30 -11.06
N ASN A 31 -0.65 17.19 -10.51
CA ASN A 31 0.71 17.12 -9.98
C ASN A 31 1.79 16.76 -11.03
N GLN A 32 2.79 17.62 -11.25
CA GLN A 32 3.91 17.38 -12.17
C GLN A 32 5.20 17.23 -11.37
N ALA A 33 5.84 16.05 -11.43
CA ALA A 33 7.00 15.76 -10.60
C ALA A 33 8.14 16.82 -10.69
N PRO A 34 8.76 17.19 -9.55
CA PRO A 34 9.86 18.13 -9.51
C PRO A 34 11.07 17.58 -10.25
N PHE A 35 11.83 18.52 -10.81
CA PHE A 35 13.02 18.20 -11.58
C PHE A 35 14.23 18.98 -11.05
N VAL A 36 15.29 18.24 -10.72
CA VAL A 36 16.58 18.78 -10.31
C VAL A 36 17.52 18.85 -11.51
N SER A 37 18.21 19.98 -11.66
CA SER A 37 19.19 20.21 -12.73
C SER A 37 20.41 20.99 -12.27
N ASN A 38 21.39 21.14 -13.16
CA ASN A 38 22.58 21.96 -12.97
C ASN A 38 23.34 21.68 -11.66
N VAL A 39 23.36 20.41 -11.23
CA VAL A 39 24.08 20.00 -10.03
C VAL A 39 25.60 20.17 -10.23
N VAL A 40 26.21 21.04 -9.42
CA VAL A 40 27.65 21.31 -9.42
C VAL A 40 28.21 21.03 -8.03
N VAL A 41 29.15 20.10 -7.95
CA VAL A 41 29.83 19.75 -6.71
C VAL A 41 31.23 20.36 -6.71
N LYS A 42 31.59 21.00 -5.59
CA LYS A 42 32.91 21.58 -5.39
C LYS A 42 33.38 21.38 -3.95
N GLN A 43 34.53 20.74 -3.78
CA GLN A 43 35.23 20.77 -2.50
C GLN A 43 35.79 22.18 -2.26
N ILE A 44 35.36 22.83 -1.17
CA ILE A 44 35.74 24.22 -0.86
C ILE A 44 36.87 24.31 0.15
N ASP A 45 37.00 23.31 1.03
CA ASP A 45 38.16 23.09 1.88
C ASP A 45 38.28 21.60 2.24
N ILE A 46 39.09 21.28 3.26
CA ILE A 46 39.39 19.90 3.64
C ILE A 46 38.17 19.14 4.21
N ASP A 47 37.21 19.86 4.81
CA ASP A 47 36.08 19.27 5.53
C ASP A 47 34.72 19.59 4.89
N HIS A 48 34.67 20.48 3.89
CA HIS A 48 33.41 20.96 3.32
C HIS A 48 33.31 20.75 1.81
N ILE A 49 32.17 20.21 1.40
CA ILE A 49 31.72 20.09 0.00
C ILE A 49 30.55 21.05 -0.21
N LEU A 50 30.68 21.95 -1.18
CA LEU A 50 29.60 22.79 -1.67
C LEU A 50 28.92 22.08 -2.84
N ILE A 51 27.61 21.87 -2.75
CA ILE A 51 26.75 21.40 -3.82
C ILE A 51 25.83 22.54 -4.23
N ARG A 52 25.85 22.92 -5.51
CA ARG A 52 24.89 23.85 -6.12
C ARG A 52 23.94 23.10 -7.00
N TYR A 53 22.66 23.47 -7.01
CA TYR A 53 21.68 22.85 -7.88
C TYR A 53 20.54 23.82 -8.21
N ASP A 54 19.85 23.52 -9.31
CA ASP A 54 18.59 24.16 -9.65
C ASP A 54 17.48 23.14 -9.43
N VAL A 55 16.33 23.61 -8.95
CA VAL A 55 15.14 22.77 -8.80
C VAL A 55 13.92 23.51 -9.31
N ALA A 56 13.14 22.83 -10.14
CA ALA A 56 11.91 23.33 -10.71
C ALA A 56 10.77 22.36 -10.40
N ASP A 57 9.70 22.93 -9.88
CA ASP A 57 8.44 22.26 -9.56
C ASP A 57 7.35 22.93 -10.39
N PRO A 58 6.83 22.27 -11.44
CA PRO A 58 5.91 22.89 -12.39
C PRO A 58 4.53 23.28 -11.81
N ASP A 59 4.10 22.64 -10.72
CA ASP A 59 2.90 22.93 -9.91
C ASP A 59 3.17 24.00 -8.83
N GLY A 60 4.42 24.20 -8.43
CA GLY A 60 4.87 25.29 -7.56
C GLY A 60 4.75 25.00 -6.06
N ASP A 61 4.71 23.73 -5.69
CA ASP A 61 4.60 23.28 -4.32
C ASP A 61 5.94 23.36 -3.56
N ARG A 62 5.89 23.05 -2.27
CA ARG A 62 7.09 22.96 -1.43
C ARG A 62 7.75 21.61 -1.66
N LEU A 63 9.07 21.56 -1.64
CA LEU A 63 9.85 20.37 -1.90
C LEU A 63 10.56 19.88 -0.65
N LYS A 64 10.83 18.58 -0.59
CA LYS A 64 11.87 18.03 0.27
C LYS A 64 13.12 17.72 -0.56
N ILE A 65 14.22 18.37 -0.21
CA ILE A 65 15.53 18.14 -0.83
C ILE A 65 16.37 17.22 0.06
N SER A 66 16.96 16.18 -0.53
CA SER A 66 17.89 15.28 0.17
C SER A 66 19.12 14.97 -0.69
N LEU A 67 20.21 14.57 -0.02
CA LEU A 67 21.43 14.10 -0.69
C LEU A 67 21.53 12.57 -0.64
N ARG A 68 22.00 12.00 -1.73
CA ARG A 68 22.45 10.60 -1.81
C ARG A 68 23.91 10.58 -2.23
N VAL A 69 24.74 9.82 -1.52
CA VAL A 69 26.17 9.76 -1.83
C VAL A 69 26.61 8.32 -2.04
N SER A 70 27.35 8.11 -3.12
CA SER A 70 27.97 6.85 -3.54
C SER A 70 29.48 7.00 -3.49
N ASP A 71 30.20 5.92 -3.14
CA ASP A 71 31.66 5.80 -3.22
C ASP A 71 32.13 4.77 -4.28
N ASP A 72 31.21 4.17 -5.04
CA ASP A 72 31.45 3.06 -5.96
C ASP A 72 31.08 3.35 -7.43
N GLY A 73 31.02 4.63 -7.79
CA GLY A 73 30.72 5.11 -9.13
C GLY A 73 29.22 5.14 -9.44
N GLY A 74 28.37 5.27 -8.41
CA GLY A 74 26.92 5.37 -8.54
C GLY A 74 26.22 4.00 -8.60
N LYS A 75 26.89 2.90 -8.25
CA LYS A 75 26.27 1.57 -8.19
C LYS A 75 25.46 1.40 -6.92
N THR A 76 25.94 1.95 -5.81
CA THR A 76 25.23 2.01 -4.53
C THR A 76 25.39 3.39 -3.88
N PHE A 77 24.38 3.85 -3.16
CA PHE A 77 24.36 5.17 -2.50
C PHE A 77 24.33 5.02 -0.98
N ASN A 78 25.39 4.42 -0.42
CA ASN A 78 25.45 4.02 0.99
C ASN A 78 26.33 4.95 1.86
N VAL A 79 26.90 6.01 1.28
CA VAL A 79 27.73 6.95 2.04
C VAL A 79 26.79 7.90 2.80
N PRO A 80 26.90 7.97 4.14
CA PRO A 80 26.08 8.86 4.94
C PRO A 80 26.40 10.32 4.62
N ALA A 81 25.38 11.17 4.63
CA ALA A 81 25.50 12.62 4.46
C ALA A 81 24.72 13.30 5.59
N THR A 82 25.32 13.33 6.78
CA THR A 82 24.61 13.58 8.05
C THR A 82 24.64 15.04 8.48
N LYS A 83 25.69 15.78 8.11
CA LYS A 83 25.83 17.21 8.42
C LYS A 83 25.62 18.07 7.18
N LEU A 84 24.36 18.44 6.94
CA LEU A 84 23.96 19.26 5.79
C LEU A 84 23.42 20.62 6.25
N GLU A 85 23.90 21.68 5.61
CA GLU A 85 23.45 23.06 5.82
C GLU A 85 23.03 23.69 4.49
N GLY A 86 22.13 24.67 4.52
CA GLY A 86 21.65 25.38 3.33
C GLY A 86 20.29 24.91 2.84
N ASP A 87 20.08 24.93 1.52
CA ASP A 87 18.82 24.62 0.84
C ASP A 87 18.62 23.10 0.75
N VAL A 88 18.40 22.47 1.91
CA VAL A 88 18.26 21.01 2.09
C VAL A 88 17.22 20.72 3.17
N GLY A 89 16.49 19.61 3.06
CA GLY A 89 15.36 19.31 3.93
C GLY A 89 14.02 19.75 3.34
N ARG A 90 13.00 19.97 4.17
CA ARG A 90 11.64 20.30 3.74
C ARG A 90 11.47 21.80 3.47
N ASP A 91 10.34 22.13 2.84
CA ASP A 91 9.90 23.50 2.57
C ASP A 91 10.80 24.30 1.60
N ILE A 92 11.56 23.61 0.73
CA ILE A 92 12.35 24.27 -0.30
C ILE A 92 11.45 24.64 -1.47
N SER A 93 11.53 25.90 -1.92
CA SER A 93 10.81 26.34 -3.13
C SER A 93 11.64 26.09 -4.37
N SER A 94 10.97 26.03 -5.53
CA SER A 94 11.62 26.16 -6.84
C SER A 94 12.62 27.33 -6.86
N GLY A 95 13.81 27.10 -7.42
CA GLY A 95 14.89 28.07 -7.38
C GLY A 95 16.09 27.67 -8.23
N ILE A 96 16.87 28.67 -8.62
CA ILE A 96 18.12 28.52 -9.38
C ILE A 96 19.28 28.88 -8.46
N GLY A 97 20.32 28.05 -8.44
CA GLY A 97 21.55 28.28 -7.68
C GLY A 97 21.42 28.03 -6.18
N ASN A 98 20.54 27.12 -5.78
CA ASN A 98 20.42 26.66 -4.39
C ASN A 98 21.73 26.03 -3.92
N GLU A 99 22.08 26.19 -2.65
CA GLU A 99 23.36 25.74 -2.09
C GLU A 99 23.18 24.79 -0.91
N ILE A 100 23.85 23.64 -0.96
CA ILE A 100 24.01 22.72 0.17
C ILE A 100 25.49 22.66 0.53
N VAL A 101 25.80 22.86 1.80
CA VAL A 101 27.14 22.60 2.35
C VAL A 101 27.08 21.30 3.13
N TRP A 102 27.88 20.33 2.70
CA TRP A 102 28.06 19.07 3.39
C TRP A 102 29.41 19.05 4.11
N THR A 103 29.37 18.90 5.44
CA THR A 103 30.56 18.69 6.26
C THR A 103 30.87 17.19 6.31
N ILE A 104 31.97 16.78 5.68
CA ILE A 104 32.31 15.37 5.43
C ILE A 104 33.14 14.71 6.53
N ASP A 105 33.63 15.47 7.52
CA ASP A 105 34.62 15.01 8.50
C ASP A 105 34.21 13.77 9.31
N ASP A 106 32.94 13.69 9.68
CA ASP A 106 32.35 12.56 10.41
C ASP A 106 31.79 11.46 9.49
N ASP A 107 31.51 11.78 8.22
CA ASP A 107 30.86 10.89 7.26
C ASP A 107 31.87 10.12 6.37
N ILE A 108 33.01 10.73 6.05
CA ILE A 108 34.06 10.17 5.20
C ILE A 108 35.43 10.37 5.87
N PRO A 109 36.18 9.30 6.17
CA PRO A 109 37.57 9.43 6.59
C PRO A 109 38.42 10.14 5.52
N LEU A 110 39.10 11.23 5.88
CA LEU A 110 39.88 12.15 5.00
C LEU A 110 40.82 11.50 3.96
N HIS A 111 41.18 10.22 4.12
CA HIS A 111 42.03 9.45 3.21
C HIS A 111 41.26 8.60 2.18
N LYS A 112 39.92 8.68 2.16
CA LYS A 112 39.05 7.86 1.29
C LYS A 112 38.42 8.62 0.13
N LEU A 113 38.61 9.94 0.01
CA LEU A 113 38.11 10.69 -1.14
C LEU A 113 38.91 10.32 -2.40
N GLY A 114 38.20 9.92 -3.45
CA GLY A 114 38.77 9.48 -4.72
C GLY A 114 37.79 9.67 -5.88
N GLU A 115 38.16 9.24 -7.09
CA GLU A 115 37.41 9.51 -8.33
C GLU A 115 36.04 8.80 -8.44
N ASN A 116 35.67 7.95 -7.48
CA ASN A 116 34.47 7.10 -7.56
C ASN A 116 33.25 7.68 -6.85
N TYR A 117 33.35 8.86 -6.24
CA TYR A 117 32.21 9.42 -5.52
C TYR A 117 31.18 10.04 -6.47
N VAL A 118 29.91 9.70 -6.26
CA VAL A 118 28.77 10.28 -6.99
C VAL A 118 27.81 10.87 -5.98
N ILE A 119 27.43 12.14 -6.17
CA ILE A 119 26.46 12.84 -5.32
C ILE A 119 25.20 13.08 -6.15
N GLY A 120 24.07 12.60 -5.66
CA GLY A 120 22.74 12.89 -6.18
C GLY A 120 22.00 13.85 -5.25
N VAL A 121 21.36 14.86 -5.84
CA VAL A 121 20.37 15.71 -5.17
C VAL A 121 19.00 15.19 -5.56
N VAL A 122 18.15 14.89 -4.59
CA VAL A 122 16.80 14.37 -4.80
C VAL A 122 15.81 15.43 -4.34
N ALA A 123 14.86 15.78 -5.20
CA ALA A 123 13.70 16.59 -4.84
C ALA A 123 12.47 15.70 -4.80
N ASP A 124 11.84 15.61 -3.63
CA ASP A 124 10.56 14.96 -3.45
C ASP A 124 9.47 16.05 -3.44
N ASP A 125 8.46 15.84 -4.26
CA ASP A 125 7.25 16.65 -4.35
C ASP A 125 6.45 16.58 -3.03
N LEU A 126 5.97 17.72 -2.52
CA LEU A 126 5.06 17.74 -1.36
C LEU A 126 3.62 18.11 -1.69
N ALA A 127 3.26 18.21 -2.97
CA ALA A 127 1.87 18.35 -3.40
C ALA A 127 1.02 17.15 -2.94
N GLY A 128 -0.14 17.44 -2.33
CA GLY A 128 -1.18 16.41 -2.14
C GLY A 128 -0.94 15.35 -1.08
N PHE A 129 -0.17 15.61 -0.01
CA PHE A 129 0.00 14.69 1.15
C PHE A 129 -1.27 14.46 2.01
N SER A 130 -2.45 14.49 1.40
CA SER A 130 -3.71 14.01 1.98
C SER A 130 -4.33 12.95 1.07
N ASP A 131 -3.67 11.80 0.92
CA ASP A 131 -4.39 10.54 0.75
C ASP A 131 -5.10 10.23 2.09
N ARG A 132 -6.08 11.08 2.41
CA ARG A 132 -6.95 10.91 3.55
C ARG A 132 -8.16 10.14 3.09
N ILE A 133 -8.41 9.03 3.75
CA ILE A 133 -9.57 8.19 3.50
C ILE A 133 -10.52 8.30 4.69
N ILE A 134 -11.82 8.17 4.40
CA ILE A 134 -12.79 7.90 5.46
C ILE A 134 -12.89 6.39 5.59
N TRP A 135 -12.49 5.86 6.74
CA TRP A 135 -12.56 4.45 7.02
C TRP A 135 -14.02 4.03 7.24
N GLY A 136 -14.54 3.20 6.34
CA GLY A 136 -15.98 2.94 6.25
C GLY A 136 -16.61 2.32 7.50
N LYS A 137 -15.83 1.58 8.30
CA LYS A 137 -16.35 0.85 9.47
C LYS A 137 -16.68 1.74 10.66
N ASP A 138 -15.82 2.71 10.97
CA ASP A 138 -15.96 3.60 12.13
C ASP A 138 -16.06 5.08 11.77
N GLY A 139 -15.98 5.42 10.48
CA GLY A 139 -16.05 6.77 9.96
C GLY A 139 -14.83 7.63 10.31
N ALA A 140 -13.72 7.04 10.78
CA ALA A 140 -12.52 7.80 11.08
C ALA A 140 -11.83 8.28 9.80
N GLU A 141 -11.32 9.50 9.81
CA GLU A 141 -10.38 9.95 8.78
C GLU A 141 -9.00 9.33 9.06
N MET A 142 -8.37 8.72 8.06
CA MET A 142 -7.03 8.14 8.17
C MET A 142 -6.12 8.72 7.10
N ALA A 143 -4.88 9.05 7.44
CA ALA A 143 -3.88 9.53 6.50
C ALA A 143 -2.93 8.41 6.07
N LEU A 144 -2.60 8.35 4.78
CA LEU A 144 -1.51 7.50 4.29
C LEU A 144 -0.16 8.07 4.75
N ILE A 145 0.54 7.28 5.52
CA ILE A 145 1.91 7.49 5.97
C ILE A 145 2.84 6.76 4.99
N PRO A 146 3.82 7.46 4.37
CA PRO A 146 4.72 6.83 3.42
C PRO A 146 5.72 5.91 4.11
N ALA A 147 6.10 4.85 3.40
CA ALA A 147 7.24 4.02 3.78
C ALA A 147 8.50 4.88 3.91
N GLY A 148 9.40 4.52 4.81
CA GLY A 148 10.61 5.31 4.99
C GLY A 148 11.50 4.86 6.13
N PHE A 149 12.65 5.53 6.20
CA PHE A 149 13.62 5.38 7.27
C PHE A 149 13.55 6.56 8.23
N PHE A 150 13.71 6.29 9.53
CA PHE A 150 13.88 7.36 10.53
C PHE A 150 14.75 6.92 11.71
N GLU A 151 15.27 7.91 12.41
CA GLU A 151 15.98 7.74 13.67
C GLU A 151 14.97 7.63 14.82
N MET A 152 14.84 6.43 15.39
CA MET A 152 14.00 6.16 16.54
C MET A 152 14.80 6.36 17.84
N GLY A 153 14.20 7.04 18.81
CA GLY A 153 14.79 7.34 20.11
C GLY A 153 15.45 8.72 20.22
N SER A 154 16.22 8.92 21.30
CA SER A 154 16.83 10.21 21.62
C SER A 154 18.06 10.08 22.52
N ASP A 155 19.23 10.54 22.04
CA ASP A 155 20.48 10.56 22.82
C ASP A 155 20.42 11.53 24.01
N ASN A 156 19.63 12.59 23.89
CA ASN A 156 19.36 13.55 24.97
C ASN A 156 18.13 13.16 25.82
N GLY A 157 17.63 11.93 25.62
CA GLY A 157 16.47 11.36 26.28
C GLY A 157 16.82 10.57 27.54
N ARG A 158 15.84 9.82 28.03
CA ARG A 158 16.04 8.84 29.13
C ARG A 158 16.76 7.60 28.64
N ASP A 159 17.27 6.79 29.56
CA ASP A 159 18.04 5.59 29.22
C ASP A 159 17.20 4.56 28.44
N ASN A 160 15.90 4.48 28.71
CA ASN A 160 14.98 3.61 27.97
C ASN A 160 14.63 4.11 26.56
N GLU A 161 15.02 5.34 26.22
CA GLU A 161 14.83 5.98 24.91
C GLU A 161 16.10 5.89 24.05
N LYS A 162 17.12 5.15 24.52
CA LYS A 162 18.43 4.96 23.91
C LYS A 162 18.68 3.48 23.58
N PRO A 163 19.57 3.18 22.63
CA PRO A 163 20.25 4.13 21.74
C PRO A 163 19.30 4.70 20.67
N VAL A 164 19.68 5.83 20.08
CA VAL A 164 19.12 6.22 18.77
C VAL A 164 19.52 5.14 17.76
N HIS A 165 18.57 4.67 16.97
CA HIS A 165 18.80 3.64 15.96
C HIS A 165 17.90 3.86 14.75
N MET A 166 18.34 3.37 13.61
CA MET A 166 17.56 3.44 12.37
C MET A 166 16.45 2.39 12.35
N VAL A 167 15.27 2.82 11.93
CA VAL A 167 14.12 1.96 11.66
C VAL A 167 13.60 2.25 10.26
N GLU A 168 13.29 1.19 9.52
CA GLU A 168 12.62 1.16 8.21
C GLU A 168 11.17 0.69 8.41
N LEU A 169 10.22 1.51 7.99
CA LEU A 169 8.80 1.19 8.02
C LEU A 169 8.23 1.09 6.61
N GLU A 170 7.32 0.15 6.41
CA GLU A 170 6.43 0.14 5.25
C GLU A 170 5.42 1.28 5.33
N ALA A 171 4.71 1.56 4.23
CA ALA A 171 3.64 2.55 4.24
C ALA A 171 2.47 2.05 5.09
N PHE A 172 1.69 2.96 5.68
CA PHE A 172 0.47 2.60 6.40
C PHE A 172 -0.57 3.69 6.52
N TYR A 173 -1.84 3.33 6.72
CA TYR A 173 -2.87 4.29 7.09
C TYR A 173 -2.92 4.44 8.61
N MET A 174 -2.94 5.66 9.14
CA MET A 174 -3.15 5.91 10.57
C MET A 174 -4.29 6.90 10.78
N ASP A 175 -5.11 6.68 11.81
CA ASP A 175 -6.17 7.60 12.19
C ASP A 175 -5.58 9.00 12.41
N VAL A 176 -6.18 9.99 11.75
CA VAL A 176 -5.76 11.41 11.81
C VAL A 176 -5.85 11.96 13.23
N ASN A 177 -6.79 11.43 14.01
CA ASN A 177 -7.12 11.81 15.39
C ASN A 177 -7.15 10.57 16.29
N GLU A 178 -7.11 10.75 17.61
CA GLU A 178 -7.44 9.68 18.55
C GLU A 178 -8.89 9.19 18.36
N VAL A 179 -9.16 7.93 18.70
CA VAL A 179 -10.52 7.38 18.65
C VAL A 179 -11.42 8.17 19.58
N THR A 180 -12.55 8.65 19.07
CA THR A 180 -13.44 9.54 19.81
C THR A 180 -14.45 8.79 20.68
N VAL A 181 -15.02 9.48 21.67
CA VAL A 181 -16.12 8.96 22.48
C VAL A 181 -17.31 8.54 21.61
N GLY A 182 -17.63 9.31 20.57
CA GLY A 182 -18.72 8.98 19.64
C GLY A 182 -18.45 7.70 18.84
N GLN A 183 -17.24 7.53 18.34
CA GLN A 183 -16.81 6.31 17.66
C GLN A 183 -16.88 5.08 18.59
N PHE A 184 -16.40 5.21 19.83
CA PHE A 184 -16.41 4.09 20.78
C PHE A 184 -17.84 3.73 21.25
N LYS A 185 -18.74 4.70 21.40
CA LYS A 185 -20.17 4.43 21.67
C LYS A 185 -20.79 3.59 20.57
N ARG A 186 -20.56 3.95 19.31
CA ARG A 186 -21.03 3.18 18.15
C ARG A 186 -20.48 1.76 18.14
N PHE A 187 -19.19 1.58 18.43
CA PHE A 187 -18.61 0.25 18.63
C PHE A 187 -19.36 -0.55 19.70
N ALA A 188 -19.57 0.03 20.90
CA ALA A 188 -20.25 -0.65 21.99
C ALA A 188 -21.70 -1.04 21.65
N GLU A 189 -22.42 -0.15 20.95
CA GLU A 189 -23.78 -0.37 20.50
C GLU A 189 -23.88 -1.46 19.42
N GLU A 190 -23.05 -1.40 18.38
CA GLU A 190 -23.12 -2.32 17.23
C GLU A 190 -22.57 -3.71 17.53
N SER A 191 -21.52 -3.81 18.36
CA SER A 191 -20.90 -5.10 18.72
C SER A 191 -21.53 -5.76 19.95
N GLY A 192 -22.30 -5.02 20.75
CA GLY A 192 -22.77 -5.45 22.06
C GLY A 192 -21.66 -5.50 23.13
N TYR A 193 -20.53 -4.81 22.90
CA TYR A 193 -19.41 -4.79 23.83
C TYR A 193 -19.79 -4.12 25.17
N ALA A 194 -19.57 -4.83 26.27
CA ALA A 194 -19.92 -4.35 27.61
C ALA A 194 -18.86 -3.39 28.15
N TYR A 195 -19.22 -2.12 28.32
CA TYR A 195 -18.37 -1.07 28.90
C TYR A 195 -19.10 -0.30 30.01
N ASP A 196 -18.47 -0.13 31.17
CA ASP A 196 -19.12 0.34 32.40
C ASP A 196 -18.58 1.68 32.95
N ARG A 197 -17.63 2.34 32.26
CA ARG A 197 -16.95 3.56 32.75
C ARG A 197 -17.46 4.88 32.18
N TRP A 198 -18.65 4.88 31.56
CA TRP A 198 -19.25 6.07 30.94
C TRP A 198 -19.32 7.30 31.84
N ASN A 199 -19.57 7.14 33.15
CA ASN A 199 -19.60 8.26 34.10
C ASN A 199 -18.22 8.94 34.26
N SER A 200 -17.13 8.18 34.20
CA SER A 200 -15.78 8.74 34.28
C SER A 200 -15.38 9.37 32.95
N VAL A 201 -15.72 8.74 31.83
CA VAL A 201 -15.54 9.32 30.48
C VAL A 201 -16.22 10.68 30.39
N ALA A 202 -17.50 10.79 30.76
CA ALA A 202 -18.26 12.04 30.71
C ALA A 202 -17.66 13.17 31.58
N LYS A 203 -16.85 12.84 32.58
CA LYS A 203 -16.18 13.83 33.44
C LYS A 203 -14.98 14.49 32.74
N TYR A 204 -14.22 13.72 31.96
CA TYR A 204 -12.94 14.19 31.40
C TYR A 204 -12.95 14.35 29.87
N SER A 205 -13.82 13.61 29.17
CA SER A 205 -14.09 13.66 27.73
C SER A 205 -15.62 13.80 27.52
N PRO A 206 -16.19 14.99 27.75
CA PRO A 206 -17.63 15.17 27.93
C PRO A 206 -18.47 15.08 26.65
N THR A 207 -17.88 15.18 25.45
CA THR A 207 -18.61 15.13 24.17
C THR A 207 -18.10 14.03 23.26
N ASP A 208 -18.88 13.72 22.23
CA ASP A 208 -18.54 12.69 21.24
C ASP A 208 -17.31 13.03 20.39
N GLU A 209 -16.88 14.29 20.38
CA GLU A 209 -15.68 14.79 19.68
C GLU A 209 -14.41 14.74 20.54
N HIS A 210 -14.51 14.38 21.82
CA HIS A 210 -13.34 14.21 22.69
C HIS A 210 -12.74 12.81 22.50
N PRO A 211 -11.43 12.64 22.76
CA PRO A 211 -10.80 11.33 22.71
C PRO A 211 -11.42 10.40 23.75
N MET A 212 -11.59 9.14 23.38
CA MET A 212 -12.03 8.10 24.30
C MET A 212 -10.95 7.87 25.37
N VAL A 213 -11.37 7.92 26.64
CA VAL A 213 -10.50 7.71 27.82
C VAL A 213 -11.05 6.59 28.70
N GLU A 214 -10.37 6.24 29.80
CA GLU A 214 -10.82 5.19 30.72
C GLU A 214 -10.93 3.82 30.04
N VAL A 215 -10.07 3.58 29.04
CA VAL A 215 -9.99 2.35 28.26
C VAL A 215 -8.73 1.58 28.59
N THR A 216 -8.86 0.25 28.68
CA THR A 216 -7.71 -0.64 28.78
C THR A 216 -7.10 -0.88 27.40
N TRP A 217 -5.90 -1.45 27.34
CA TRP A 217 -5.33 -1.93 26.09
C TRP A 217 -6.23 -2.99 25.42
N ASN A 218 -6.89 -3.83 26.22
CA ASN A 218 -7.83 -4.84 25.70
C ASN A 218 -9.09 -4.20 25.09
N ASP A 219 -9.58 -3.10 25.64
CA ASP A 219 -10.71 -2.38 25.06
C ASP A 219 -10.29 -1.70 23.74
N ALA A 220 -9.11 -1.08 23.73
CA ALA A 220 -8.55 -0.40 22.56
C ALA A 220 -8.34 -1.38 21.40
N THR A 221 -7.84 -2.58 21.69
CA THR A 221 -7.67 -3.66 20.70
C THR A 221 -8.98 -4.27 20.26
N ALA A 222 -9.96 -4.44 21.15
CA ALA A 222 -11.30 -4.90 20.78
C ALA A 222 -11.99 -3.92 19.82
N TYR A 223 -11.90 -2.61 20.11
CA TYR A 223 -12.37 -1.57 19.20
C TYR A 223 -11.64 -1.66 17.85
N ALA A 224 -10.31 -1.71 17.87
CA ALA A 224 -9.51 -1.73 16.65
C ALA A 224 -9.87 -2.94 15.76
N GLN A 225 -10.05 -4.12 16.36
CA GLN A 225 -10.49 -5.33 15.66
C GLN A 225 -11.90 -5.18 15.06
N TRP A 226 -12.85 -4.64 15.82
CA TRP A 226 -14.20 -4.38 15.31
C TRP A 226 -14.19 -3.36 14.15
N ALA A 227 -13.28 -2.39 14.22
CA ALA A 227 -13.10 -1.38 13.20
C ALA A 227 -12.32 -1.88 11.97
N ASP A 228 -11.92 -3.16 11.90
CA ASP A 228 -11.03 -3.71 10.86
C ASP A 228 -9.66 -3.00 10.78
N LYS A 229 -9.14 -2.58 11.94
CA LYS A 229 -7.85 -1.89 12.15
C LYS A 229 -7.00 -2.65 13.18
N ARG A 230 -5.87 -2.05 13.58
CA ARG A 230 -5.05 -2.45 14.72
C ARG A 230 -4.50 -1.23 15.48
N LEU A 231 -3.90 -1.46 16.64
CA LEU A 231 -3.07 -0.44 17.28
C LEU A 231 -1.73 -0.29 16.52
N PRO A 232 -1.13 0.91 16.51
CA PRO A 232 0.19 1.12 15.92
C PRO A 232 1.28 0.44 16.74
N THR A 233 2.37 0.04 16.09
CA THR A 233 3.59 -0.28 16.82
C THR A 233 4.19 0.97 17.45
N GLU A 234 5.05 0.81 18.45
CA GLU A 234 5.77 1.92 19.06
C GLU A 234 6.60 2.69 18.02
N ALA A 235 7.21 1.96 17.07
CA ALA A 235 7.99 2.56 16.00
C ALA A 235 7.12 3.33 14.99
N GLU A 236 6.00 2.76 14.56
CA GLU A 236 5.04 3.44 13.68
C GLU A 236 4.51 4.72 14.31
N TRP A 237 4.18 4.65 15.60
CA TRP A 237 3.71 5.82 16.35
C TRP A 237 4.77 6.92 16.39
N GLU A 238 6.02 6.60 16.71
CA GLU A 238 7.09 7.62 16.81
C GLU A 238 7.44 8.22 15.45
N TYR A 239 7.50 7.39 14.40
CA TYR A 239 7.72 7.85 13.04
C TYR A 239 6.70 8.91 12.64
N VAL A 240 5.42 8.63 12.90
CA VAL A 240 4.34 9.55 12.57
C VAL A 240 4.39 10.76 13.47
N ALA A 241 4.59 10.61 14.78
CA ALA A 241 4.68 11.73 15.70
C ALA A 241 5.78 12.73 15.32
N ARG A 242 6.90 12.26 14.74
CA ARG A 242 7.97 13.12 14.24
C ARG A 242 7.56 13.96 13.03
N GLY A 243 6.48 13.63 12.33
CA GLY A 243 5.94 14.45 11.23
C GLY A 243 6.94 14.67 10.10
N GLY A 244 7.90 13.74 9.92
CA GLY A 244 9.00 13.84 8.96
C GLY A 244 10.16 14.76 9.35
N LEU A 245 10.20 15.24 10.60
CA LEU A 245 11.33 15.96 11.16
C LEU A 245 12.36 14.98 11.75
N SER A 246 13.64 15.18 11.43
CA SER A 246 14.72 14.35 11.99
C SER A 246 15.31 14.97 13.27
N GLY A 247 15.60 14.14 14.27
CA GLY A 247 16.29 14.55 15.51
C GLY A 247 15.56 15.54 16.41
N LYS A 248 14.31 15.93 16.08
CA LYS A 248 13.56 16.96 16.83
C LYS A 248 12.96 16.45 18.12
N ARG A 249 12.92 17.34 19.12
CA ARG A 249 12.41 17.03 20.46
C ARG A 249 10.89 16.84 20.49
N TYR A 250 10.14 17.67 19.76
CA TYR A 250 8.68 17.67 19.70
C TYR A 250 8.20 17.48 18.24
N PRO A 251 6.95 17.07 18.01
CA PRO A 251 6.35 16.96 16.67
C PRO A 251 6.44 18.22 15.82
N TRP A 252 6.53 19.40 16.45
CA TRP A 252 6.62 20.71 15.81
C TRP A 252 8.05 21.30 15.80
N GLY A 253 9.05 20.57 16.31
CA GLY A 253 10.44 21.05 16.39
C GLY A 253 10.99 21.12 17.82
N ASP A 254 11.95 22.01 18.06
CA ASP A 254 12.66 22.09 19.35
C ASP A 254 12.17 23.22 20.26
N ASP A 255 11.39 24.16 19.73
CA ASP A 255 10.89 25.30 20.50
C ASP A 255 9.75 24.88 21.43
N LYS A 256 10.07 24.84 22.73
CA LYS A 256 9.09 24.56 23.79
C LYS A 256 8.11 25.72 24.00
N SER A 257 8.47 26.95 23.62
CA SER A 257 7.66 28.14 23.91
C SER A 257 6.34 28.16 23.13
N VAL A 258 6.30 27.49 21.97
CA VAL A 258 5.10 27.36 21.13
C VAL A 258 4.23 26.14 21.48
N ALA A 259 4.60 25.34 22.49
CA ALA A 259 3.90 24.09 22.81
C ALA A 259 2.39 24.24 23.06
N ARG A 260 1.93 25.42 23.50
CA ARG A 260 0.51 25.71 23.76
C ARG A 260 -0.35 25.84 22.49
N ASP A 261 0.27 26.00 21.33
CA ASP A 261 -0.44 26.05 20.04
C ASP A 261 -0.54 24.66 19.40
N HIS A 262 0.21 23.68 19.93
CA HIS A 262 0.37 22.35 19.36
C HIS A 262 -0.13 21.19 20.24
N ALA A 263 -0.44 21.41 21.51
CA ALA A 263 -0.84 20.33 22.41
C ALA A 263 -1.67 20.80 23.63
N ASN A 264 -2.59 19.94 24.09
CA ASN A 264 -3.24 20.06 25.40
C ASN A 264 -2.37 19.40 26.50
N TYR A 265 -1.95 20.17 27.50
CA TYR A 265 -1.09 19.69 28.60
C TYR A 265 -1.26 20.51 29.88
N LEU A 266 -0.62 20.10 30.99
CA LEU A 266 -0.84 20.69 32.32
C LEU A 266 -0.73 22.23 32.33
N GLY A 267 -1.85 22.90 32.65
CA GLY A 267 -1.99 24.37 32.73
C GLY A 267 -2.89 24.91 31.61
N THR A 268 -3.03 26.24 31.50
CA THR A 268 -3.79 26.89 30.43
C THR A 268 -3.01 28.03 29.79
N GLY A 269 -3.36 28.41 28.55
CA GLY A 269 -2.79 29.53 27.80
C GLY A 269 -2.64 29.22 26.31
N GLY A 270 -2.62 30.23 25.44
CA GLY A 270 -2.60 30.01 23.98
C GLY A 270 -3.91 29.39 23.47
N LYS A 271 -3.83 28.42 22.55
CA LYS A 271 -4.99 27.62 22.11
C LYS A 271 -5.51 26.65 23.18
N ASP A 272 -4.66 26.21 24.11
CA ASP A 272 -5.05 25.30 25.19
C ASP A 272 -5.82 26.00 26.32
N GLN A 273 -7.09 25.65 26.46
CA GLN A 273 -8.01 26.21 27.44
C GLN A 273 -8.57 25.18 28.45
N TRP A 274 -8.18 23.90 28.35
CA TRP A 274 -8.82 22.80 29.06
C TRP A 274 -8.20 22.51 30.44
N GLY A 275 -6.98 22.99 30.69
CA GLY A 275 -6.39 23.01 32.03
C GLY A 275 -5.98 21.64 32.57
N GLY A 276 -5.59 21.59 33.84
CA GLY A 276 -5.12 20.38 34.52
C GLY A 276 -6.00 19.94 35.69
N PRO A 277 -5.69 18.78 36.31
CA PRO A 277 -6.44 18.31 37.47
C PRO A 277 -6.47 19.35 38.61
N PRO A 278 -7.55 19.44 39.40
CA PRO A 278 -8.72 18.55 39.41
C PRO A 278 -9.86 18.94 38.46
N ASN A 279 -9.77 20.10 37.78
CA ASN A 279 -10.88 20.70 37.04
C ASN A 279 -10.70 20.70 35.51
N GLY A 280 -9.57 20.20 35.01
CA GLY A 280 -9.31 20.09 33.57
C GLY A 280 -9.68 18.74 32.97
N GLY A 281 -9.49 18.62 31.66
CA GLY A 281 -9.83 17.44 30.88
C GLY A 281 -9.20 17.44 29.49
N THR A 282 -9.68 16.54 28.64
CA THR A 282 -9.25 16.43 27.25
C THR A 282 -9.79 17.62 26.44
N ALA A 283 -9.14 17.90 25.32
CA ALA A 283 -9.67 18.77 24.28
C ALA A 283 -10.40 17.90 23.23
N PRO A 284 -11.35 18.45 22.46
CA PRO A 284 -11.82 17.78 21.25
C PRO A 284 -10.64 17.41 20.35
N VAL A 285 -10.69 16.26 19.70
CA VAL A 285 -9.62 15.85 18.80
C VAL A 285 -9.48 16.84 17.64
N GLY A 286 -8.27 17.07 17.15
CA GLY A 286 -7.97 18.02 16.08
C GLY A 286 -7.98 19.49 16.52
N SER A 287 -7.94 19.78 17.83
CA SER A 287 -8.01 21.17 18.35
C SER A 287 -6.71 21.97 18.13
N PHE A 288 -5.59 21.30 17.89
CA PHE A 288 -4.26 21.91 17.76
C PHE A 288 -3.73 21.79 16.33
N ASP A 289 -2.56 22.36 16.05
CA ASP A 289 -1.97 22.25 14.70
C ASP A 289 -1.44 20.82 14.45
N SER A 290 -1.73 20.29 13.26
CA SER A 290 -1.22 18.98 12.84
C SER A 290 0.30 18.98 12.65
N ASN A 291 0.91 17.79 12.74
CA ASN A 291 2.30 17.61 12.36
C ASN A 291 2.51 17.58 10.83
N GLY A 292 3.75 17.37 10.39
CA GLY A 292 4.11 17.33 8.96
C GLY A 292 3.63 16.10 8.17
N TYR A 293 2.80 15.24 8.75
CA TYR A 293 2.01 14.21 8.05
C TYR A 293 0.49 14.49 8.12
N GLY A 294 0.09 15.62 8.69
CA GLY A 294 -1.31 15.99 8.80
C GLY A 294 -2.06 15.27 9.93
N LEU A 295 -1.36 14.69 10.92
CA LEU A 295 -1.97 14.08 12.11
C LEU A 295 -2.01 15.07 13.27
N TYR A 296 -3.09 15.01 14.03
CA TYR A 296 -3.35 15.88 15.15
C TYR A 296 -3.07 15.18 16.47
N ASP A 297 -2.79 15.98 17.49
CA ASP A 297 -2.75 15.56 18.89
C ASP A 297 -1.78 14.41 19.19
N MET A 298 -0.78 14.20 18.32
CA MET A 298 0.25 13.17 18.51
C MET A 298 1.01 13.35 19.83
N THR A 299 0.98 14.53 20.45
CA THR A 299 1.50 14.70 21.81
C THR A 299 0.58 15.59 22.63
N GLY A 300 0.38 15.23 23.90
CA GLY A 300 -0.60 15.89 24.76
C GLY A 300 -1.95 15.22 24.65
N ASN A 301 -3.00 15.91 25.05
CA ASN A 301 -4.38 15.42 25.09
C ASN A 301 -4.50 14.11 25.89
N VAL A 302 -4.27 12.93 25.31
CA VAL A 302 -4.25 11.63 26.01
C VAL A 302 -3.00 10.82 25.69
N TRP A 303 -2.58 9.99 26.65
CA TRP A 303 -1.62 8.91 26.36
C TRP A 303 -2.26 7.93 25.39
N GLU A 304 -1.48 7.38 24.46
CA GLU A 304 -2.00 6.46 23.46
C GLU A 304 -1.38 5.06 23.60
N TRP A 305 -2.24 4.05 23.67
CA TRP A 305 -1.84 2.64 23.64
C TRP A 305 -1.18 2.25 22.31
N CYS A 306 0.00 1.63 22.38
CA CYS A 306 0.64 0.95 21.25
C CYS A 306 0.49 -0.57 21.36
N ALA A 307 0.67 -1.29 20.25
CA ALA A 307 0.57 -2.74 20.19
C ALA A 307 1.66 -3.45 21.02
N ASP A 308 2.83 -2.85 21.14
CA ASP A 308 4.06 -3.45 21.65
C ASP A 308 3.96 -3.83 23.14
N TRP A 309 4.58 -4.96 23.48
CA TRP A 309 5.03 -5.19 24.85
C TRP A 309 6.17 -4.21 25.16
N TYR A 310 6.19 -3.66 26.36
CA TYR A 310 7.27 -2.78 26.79
C TYR A 310 8.51 -3.60 27.15
N GLY A 311 9.61 -3.35 26.44
CA GLY A 311 10.95 -3.85 26.75
C GLY A 311 11.91 -2.72 27.07
N GLU A 312 12.59 -2.80 28.21
CA GLU A 312 13.56 -1.78 28.66
C GLU A 312 14.77 -1.69 27.71
N ASN A 313 15.26 -2.82 27.22
CA ASN A 313 16.38 -2.90 26.27
C ASN A 313 15.93 -3.00 24.80
N TYR A 314 14.66 -2.69 24.51
CA TYR A 314 14.09 -2.92 23.17
C TYR A 314 14.76 -2.09 22.06
N TYR A 315 15.33 -0.92 22.37
CA TYR A 315 15.88 0.01 21.37
C TYR A 315 17.18 -0.47 20.71
N THR A 316 17.59 -1.72 20.92
CA THR A 316 18.44 -2.47 19.98
C THR A 316 17.58 -3.24 18.97
N SER A 317 16.49 -2.62 18.51
CA SER A 317 15.42 -3.30 17.78
C SER A 317 15.85 -3.69 16.36
N PRO A 318 15.13 -4.61 15.69
CA PRO A 318 15.35 -4.90 14.28
C PRO A 318 15.13 -3.65 13.41
N LEU A 319 15.87 -3.54 12.30
CA LEU A 319 15.74 -2.43 11.35
C LEU A 319 14.32 -2.33 10.75
N LYS A 320 13.75 -3.44 10.28
CA LYS A 320 12.50 -3.43 9.50
C LYS A 320 11.27 -3.73 10.35
N ASN A 321 10.27 -2.85 10.31
CA ASN A 321 8.94 -3.00 10.91
C ASN A 321 8.96 -3.63 12.33
N PRO A 322 9.69 -3.04 13.29
CA PRO A 322 9.88 -3.67 14.59
C PRO A 322 8.58 -3.61 15.41
N LYS A 323 8.25 -4.70 16.13
CA LYS A 323 6.92 -4.95 16.74
C LYS A 323 6.95 -5.09 18.28
N GLY A 324 8.02 -4.64 18.91
CA GLY A 324 8.27 -4.93 20.33
C GLY A 324 8.80 -6.35 20.57
N PRO A 325 9.11 -6.70 21.83
CA PRO A 325 9.35 -8.07 22.24
C PRO A 325 8.09 -8.95 22.13
N ASP A 326 8.26 -10.25 21.91
CA ASP A 326 7.14 -11.20 21.77
C ASP A 326 6.27 -11.35 23.03
N THR A 327 6.86 -11.09 24.21
CA THR A 327 6.20 -11.21 25.52
C THR A 327 6.59 -10.07 26.45
N GLY A 328 5.72 -9.74 27.41
CA GLY A 328 5.99 -8.72 28.41
C GLY A 328 4.92 -8.64 29.49
N GLN A 329 5.16 -7.79 30.49
CA GLN A 329 4.21 -7.53 31.57
C GLN A 329 3.35 -6.29 31.31
N TYR A 330 3.92 -5.30 30.61
CA TYR A 330 3.30 -3.99 30.40
C TYR A 330 3.23 -3.66 28.91
N ARG A 331 2.23 -2.91 28.47
CA ARG A 331 2.11 -2.40 27.11
C ARG A 331 2.63 -0.97 27.01
N VAL A 332 3.13 -0.59 25.83
CA VAL A 332 3.69 0.74 25.60
C VAL A 332 2.61 1.81 25.55
N LEU A 333 2.93 2.98 26.12
CA LEU A 333 2.17 4.23 26.03
C LEU A 333 3.06 5.36 25.47
N ARG A 334 2.51 6.16 24.57
CA ARG A 334 3.19 7.30 23.90
C ARG A 334 2.34 8.58 23.96
N GLY A 335 2.95 9.75 23.70
CA GLY A 335 2.24 11.03 23.51
C GLY A 335 2.26 12.03 24.67
N GLY A 336 2.17 11.57 25.91
CA GLY A 336 1.85 12.48 27.03
C GLY A 336 0.35 12.73 27.13
N ALA A 337 -0.10 13.54 28.09
CA ALA A 337 -1.53 13.85 28.23
C ALA A 337 -1.77 15.20 28.93
N TRP A 338 -3.04 15.65 28.93
CA TRP A 338 -3.52 16.93 29.48
C TRP A 338 -3.09 17.20 30.94
N SER A 339 -2.81 16.16 31.73
CA SER A 339 -2.40 16.27 33.14
C SER A 339 -0.88 16.31 33.35
N PHE A 340 -0.07 16.26 32.29
CA PHE A 340 1.39 16.19 32.33
C PHE A 340 2.05 17.44 31.76
N ASN A 341 3.31 17.71 32.16
CA ASN A 341 4.07 18.85 31.63
C ASN A 341 4.77 18.52 30.30
N THR A 342 5.34 19.54 29.67
CA THR A 342 6.05 19.45 28.38
C THR A 342 7.17 18.41 28.30
N SER A 343 7.72 17.93 29.41
CA SER A 343 8.77 16.90 29.39
C SER A 343 8.26 15.54 28.91
N TYR A 344 6.94 15.33 28.99
CA TYR A 344 6.23 14.13 28.56
C TYR A 344 5.73 14.22 27.10
N LEU A 345 5.75 15.42 26.52
CA LEU A 345 5.31 15.66 25.13
C LEU A 345 6.41 15.39 24.10
N ARG A 346 7.58 14.87 24.51
CA ARG A 346 8.68 14.65 23.56
C ARG A 346 8.31 13.51 22.63
N ALA A 347 8.63 13.64 21.35
CA ALA A 347 8.31 12.62 20.35
C ALA A 347 8.88 11.25 20.73
N ALA A 348 10.10 11.20 21.27
CA ALA A 348 10.78 10.00 21.76
C ALA A 348 10.38 9.54 23.18
N TYR A 349 9.52 10.26 23.90
CA TYR A 349 9.14 9.86 25.26
C TYR A 349 8.29 8.59 25.21
N ARG A 350 8.73 7.57 25.94
CA ARG A 350 8.00 6.31 26.08
C ARG A 350 7.72 5.98 27.54
N THR A 351 6.56 5.38 27.79
CA THR A 351 6.22 4.80 29.09
C THR A 351 5.38 3.54 28.89
N TYR A 352 4.84 3.00 29.98
CA TYR A 352 4.14 1.74 29.96
C TYR A 352 3.07 1.70 31.05
N SER A 353 2.10 0.80 30.88
CA SER A 353 1.09 0.50 31.90
C SER A 353 0.60 -0.94 31.73
N SER A 354 -0.04 -1.52 32.75
CA SER A 354 -0.59 -2.86 32.63
C SER A 354 -1.68 -2.86 31.56
N PRO A 355 -1.80 -3.90 30.71
CA PRO A 355 -2.85 -3.96 29.70
C PRO A 355 -4.28 -3.95 30.28
N SER A 356 -4.43 -4.18 31.60
CA SER A 356 -5.69 -4.11 32.33
C SER A 356 -5.98 -2.77 33.02
N ASP A 357 -5.01 -1.86 33.03
CA ASP A 357 -5.15 -0.56 33.72
C ASP A 357 -5.98 0.40 32.88
N ARG A 358 -6.66 1.33 33.57
CA ARG A 358 -7.44 2.42 32.98
C ARG A 358 -6.99 3.73 33.60
N SER A 359 -7.08 4.81 32.82
CA SER A 359 -6.82 6.16 33.31
C SER A 359 -7.69 7.16 32.55
N SER A 360 -8.07 8.25 33.23
CA SER A 360 -8.76 9.40 32.64
C SER A 360 -7.90 10.21 31.66
N SER A 361 -6.63 9.83 31.50
CA SER A 361 -5.69 10.48 30.59
C SER A 361 -5.09 9.48 29.59
N THR A 362 -5.72 8.32 29.38
CA THR A 362 -5.24 7.28 28.47
C THR A 362 -6.34 6.89 27.50
N GLY A 363 -6.07 7.08 26.22
CA GLY A 363 -6.87 6.67 25.07
C GLY A 363 -6.01 5.89 24.09
N PHE A 364 -6.34 5.99 22.80
CA PHE A 364 -5.63 5.32 21.71
C PHE A 364 -6.06 5.90 20.36
N ARG A 365 -5.22 5.67 19.35
CA ARG A 365 -5.59 5.80 17.93
C ARG A 365 -5.35 4.48 17.22
N CYS A 366 -6.04 4.24 16.12
CA CYS A 366 -5.86 3.03 15.33
C CYS A 366 -5.07 3.33 14.06
N MET A 367 -4.61 2.25 13.46
CA MET A 367 -3.99 2.26 12.15
C MET A 367 -4.34 0.98 11.41
N SER A 368 -4.13 0.98 10.11
CA SER A 368 -4.18 -0.20 9.28
C SER A 368 -2.89 -0.23 8.47
N GLY A 369 -2.29 -1.40 8.26
CA GLY A 369 -1.16 -1.48 7.31
C GLY A 369 -1.57 -0.81 6.00
N ALA A 370 -0.63 -0.21 5.25
CA ALA A 370 -1.04 0.37 3.97
C ALA A 370 -1.65 -0.79 3.20
N PRO A 371 -2.79 -0.56 2.55
CA PRO A 371 -3.67 -1.64 2.23
C PRO A 371 -2.94 -2.47 1.21
N LEU A 372 -2.52 -3.60 1.72
CA LEU A 372 -2.84 -4.84 1.09
C LEU A 372 -4.13 -5.46 1.69
N SER A 373 -4.70 -4.88 2.76
CA SER A 373 -6.12 -5.07 3.13
C SER A 373 -6.95 -3.77 3.14
N LEU A 374 -7.73 -3.53 2.09
CA LEU A 374 -8.89 -2.63 2.13
C LEU A 374 -10.11 -3.42 2.62
N ALA A 375 -10.30 -3.44 3.93
CA ALA A 375 -11.56 -3.86 4.52
C ALA A 375 -12.56 -2.71 4.38
N GLY A 376 -13.37 -2.80 3.32
CA GLY A 376 -14.41 -1.84 3.00
C GLY A 376 -14.92 -2.01 1.57
N ASN A 377 -15.45 -3.20 1.23
CA ASN A 377 -16.37 -3.49 0.11
C ASN A 377 -16.19 -2.83 -1.29
N GLN A 378 -15.03 -2.27 -1.63
CA GLN A 378 -14.80 -1.63 -2.94
C GLN A 378 -13.73 -2.31 -3.81
N ARG A 379 -12.87 -3.18 -3.25
CA ARG A 379 -11.88 -3.93 -4.05
C ARG A 379 -12.31 -5.35 -4.43
N VAL A 380 -13.17 -5.99 -3.64
CA VAL A 380 -13.70 -7.32 -3.97
C VAL A 380 -15.06 -7.16 -4.61
N ILE A 381 -15.16 -7.52 -5.88
CA ILE A 381 -16.42 -7.56 -6.62
C ILE A 381 -16.88 -9.01 -6.76
N GLU A 382 -18.18 -9.22 -6.84
CA GLU A 382 -18.75 -10.47 -7.32
C GLU A 382 -18.96 -10.35 -8.83
N TRP A 383 -18.33 -11.24 -9.58
CA TRP A 383 -18.38 -11.21 -11.03
C TRP A 383 -19.68 -11.85 -11.50
N GLU A 384 -20.61 -11.05 -12.02
CA GLU A 384 -21.99 -11.47 -12.29
C GLU A 384 -22.11 -12.77 -13.08
N LYS A 385 -21.21 -12.99 -14.06
CA LYS A 385 -21.34 -14.13 -14.97
C LYS A 385 -21.05 -15.48 -14.32
N ASP A 386 -20.14 -15.54 -13.35
CA ASP A 386 -19.71 -16.79 -12.72
C ASP A 386 -19.68 -16.74 -11.19
N GLU A 387 -20.22 -15.67 -10.61
CA GLU A 387 -20.31 -15.40 -9.18
C GLU A 387 -18.95 -15.47 -8.46
N ALA A 388 -17.84 -15.39 -9.21
CA ALA A 388 -16.52 -15.42 -8.62
C ALA A 388 -16.26 -14.11 -7.88
N LYS A 389 -15.68 -14.19 -6.68
CA LYS A 389 -15.10 -13.02 -6.05
C LYS A 389 -13.80 -12.67 -6.76
N MET A 390 -13.68 -11.44 -7.23
CA MET A 390 -12.46 -10.91 -7.83
C MET A 390 -11.95 -9.71 -7.04
N VAL A 391 -10.65 -9.63 -6.83
CA VAL A 391 -10.01 -8.50 -6.16
C VAL A 391 -9.33 -7.59 -7.17
N LEU A 392 -9.48 -6.27 -7.00
CA LEU A 392 -8.72 -5.27 -7.75
C LEU A 392 -7.26 -5.28 -7.27
N ILE A 393 -6.37 -5.71 -8.16
CA ILE A 393 -4.93 -5.62 -8.02
C ILE A 393 -4.49 -4.24 -8.52
N PRO A 394 -3.80 -3.44 -7.69
CA PRO A 394 -3.32 -2.14 -8.11
C PRO A 394 -2.24 -2.27 -9.20
N ALA A 395 -2.12 -1.22 -10.02
CA ALA A 395 -0.96 -1.07 -10.89
C ALA A 395 0.32 -0.97 -10.05
N GLY A 396 1.44 -1.44 -10.58
CA GLY A 396 2.70 -1.35 -9.86
C GLY A 396 3.88 -2.01 -10.55
N SER A 397 5.04 -1.79 -9.95
CA SER A 397 6.33 -2.37 -10.36
C SER A 397 6.75 -3.48 -9.39
N PHE A 398 7.35 -4.55 -9.89
CA PHE A 398 7.98 -5.57 -9.05
C PHE A 398 9.16 -6.25 -9.74
N GLU A 399 9.99 -6.92 -8.92
CA GLU A 399 11.06 -7.80 -9.41
C GLU A 399 10.52 -9.21 -9.69
N MET A 400 10.43 -9.56 -10.97
CA MET A 400 10.01 -10.87 -11.44
C MET A 400 11.21 -11.80 -11.59
N GLY A 401 11.07 -13.03 -11.08
CA GLY A 401 12.08 -14.09 -11.18
C GLY A 401 12.66 -14.57 -9.86
N ASP A 402 13.65 -15.44 -9.96
CA ASP A 402 14.18 -16.17 -8.82
C ASP A 402 15.39 -15.47 -8.19
N HIS A 403 15.16 -14.93 -6.99
CA HIS A 403 16.15 -14.22 -6.19
C HIS A 403 17.09 -15.14 -5.40
N LEU A 404 16.71 -16.39 -5.14
CA LEU A 404 17.32 -17.19 -4.08
C LEU A 404 17.87 -18.54 -4.55
N ASP A 405 17.26 -19.17 -5.55
CA ASP A 405 17.55 -20.56 -5.91
C ASP A 405 18.35 -20.74 -7.21
N ASN A 406 18.68 -19.63 -7.88
CA ASN A 406 19.41 -19.59 -9.15
C ASN A 406 18.80 -20.48 -10.25
N ARG A 407 17.47 -20.53 -10.32
CA ARG A 407 16.76 -21.37 -11.27
C ARG A 407 16.91 -20.78 -12.68
N PRO A 408 17.54 -21.50 -13.64
CA PRO A 408 17.95 -20.90 -14.91
C PRO A 408 16.80 -20.35 -15.75
N ASP A 409 15.63 -20.99 -15.70
CA ASP A 409 14.44 -20.58 -16.46
C ASP A 409 13.68 -19.42 -15.81
N ALA A 410 13.99 -19.06 -14.56
CA ALA A 410 13.43 -17.93 -13.83
C ALA A 410 14.46 -16.79 -13.63
N LEU A 411 15.55 -16.80 -14.41
CA LEU A 411 16.58 -15.77 -14.44
C LEU A 411 16.63 -15.08 -15.83
N PRO A 412 17.10 -13.83 -15.90
CA PRO A 412 17.47 -12.97 -14.77
C PRO A 412 16.24 -12.47 -13.99
N VAL A 413 16.45 -12.10 -12.73
CA VAL A 413 15.52 -11.22 -12.02
C VAL A 413 15.47 -9.90 -12.79
N HIS A 414 14.27 -9.44 -13.12
CA HIS A 414 14.07 -8.23 -13.91
C HIS A 414 12.83 -7.47 -13.42
N THR A 415 12.82 -6.16 -13.63
CA THR A 415 11.68 -5.31 -13.27
C THR A 415 10.56 -5.47 -14.29
N VAL A 416 9.33 -5.59 -13.79
CA VAL A 416 8.10 -5.58 -14.58
C VAL A 416 7.13 -4.57 -13.98
N GLU A 417 6.48 -3.80 -14.84
CA GLU A 417 5.40 -2.87 -14.53
C GLU A 417 4.07 -3.39 -15.07
N LEU A 418 3.06 -3.43 -14.22
CA LEU A 418 1.71 -3.88 -14.54
C LEU A 418 0.70 -2.76 -14.36
N GLU A 419 -0.28 -2.69 -15.26
CA GLU A 419 -1.50 -1.92 -15.04
C GLU A 419 -2.38 -2.58 -13.96
N ALA A 420 -3.38 -1.87 -13.47
CA ALA A 420 -4.35 -2.43 -12.54
C ALA A 420 -5.27 -3.45 -13.26
N PHE A 421 -5.66 -4.50 -12.56
CA PHE A 421 -6.54 -5.54 -13.09
C PHE A 421 -7.32 -6.23 -11.96
N TYR A 422 -8.44 -6.86 -12.29
CA TYR A 422 -9.14 -7.75 -11.36
C TYR A 422 -8.60 -9.17 -11.49
N MET A 423 -8.41 -9.89 -10.38
CA MET A 423 -8.07 -11.32 -10.38
C MET A 423 -9.02 -12.11 -9.48
N ASP A 424 -9.41 -13.30 -9.91
CA ASP A 424 -10.20 -14.22 -9.08
C ASP A 424 -9.46 -14.50 -7.76
N VAL A 425 -10.18 -14.36 -6.65
CA VAL A 425 -9.69 -14.57 -5.28
C VAL A 425 -9.23 -16.02 -5.07
N ASN A 426 -9.88 -16.95 -5.75
CA ASN A 426 -9.67 -18.40 -5.69
C ASN A 426 -9.47 -18.97 -7.10
N GLU A 427 -8.97 -20.19 -7.22
CA GLU A 427 -9.06 -20.96 -8.46
C GLU A 427 -10.53 -21.16 -8.86
N VAL A 428 -10.77 -21.30 -10.17
CA VAL A 428 -12.10 -21.62 -10.69
C VAL A 428 -12.55 -22.96 -10.12
N THR A 429 -13.72 -23.01 -9.51
CA THR A 429 -14.21 -24.19 -8.81
C THR A 429 -14.91 -25.19 -9.73
N VAL A 430 -15.06 -26.43 -9.26
CA VAL A 430 -15.85 -27.45 -9.95
C VAL A 430 -17.30 -26.98 -10.16
N GLY A 431 -17.90 -26.30 -9.18
CA GLY A 431 -19.26 -25.76 -9.28
C GLY A 431 -19.38 -24.70 -10.39
N GLN A 432 -18.44 -23.76 -10.41
CA GLN A 432 -18.36 -22.73 -11.45
C GLN A 432 -18.21 -23.34 -12.84
N PHE A 433 -17.32 -24.31 -13.02
CA PHE A 433 -17.09 -24.96 -14.30
C PHE A 433 -18.28 -25.82 -14.76
N LYS A 434 -19.03 -26.44 -13.84
CA LYS A 434 -20.29 -27.13 -14.15
C LYS A 434 -21.32 -26.16 -14.73
N ARG A 435 -21.51 -24.99 -14.12
CA ARG A 435 -22.41 -23.94 -14.64
C ARG A 435 -22.00 -23.51 -16.04
N PHE A 436 -20.71 -23.28 -16.26
CA PHE A 436 -20.18 -23.00 -17.60
C PHE A 436 -20.59 -24.08 -18.61
N ALA A 437 -20.34 -25.36 -18.31
CA ALA A 437 -20.65 -26.46 -19.21
C ALA A 437 -22.16 -26.57 -19.50
N GLU A 438 -22.99 -26.37 -18.48
CA GLU A 438 -24.45 -26.41 -18.60
C GLU A 438 -25.00 -25.23 -19.41
N GLU A 439 -24.59 -24.00 -19.12
CA GLU A 439 -25.13 -22.79 -19.76
C GLU A 439 -24.64 -22.60 -21.19
N SER A 440 -23.38 -22.95 -21.48
CA SER A 440 -22.79 -22.79 -22.80
C SER A 440 -23.00 -23.99 -23.72
N GLY A 441 -23.38 -25.15 -23.16
CA GLY A 441 -23.39 -26.44 -23.86
C GLY A 441 -21.99 -27.00 -24.14
N TYR A 442 -20.95 -26.54 -23.43
CA TYR A 442 -19.57 -26.98 -23.62
C TYR A 442 -19.40 -28.47 -23.28
N ALA A 443 -18.89 -29.24 -24.26
CA ALA A 443 -18.76 -30.69 -24.13
C ALA A 443 -17.52 -31.10 -23.32
N TYR A 444 -17.71 -31.36 -22.02
CA TYR A 444 -16.66 -31.87 -21.13
C TYR A 444 -16.97 -33.29 -20.61
N ASN A 445 -16.00 -34.20 -20.69
CA ASN A 445 -16.21 -35.65 -20.46
C ASN A 445 -15.33 -36.26 -19.36
N ARG A 446 -14.62 -35.45 -18.56
CA ARG A 446 -13.70 -35.93 -17.52
C ARG A 446 -14.26 -35.86 -16.10
N TRP A 447 -15.57 -35.66 -15.93
CA TRP A 447 -16.22 -35.52 -14.61
C TRP A 447 -15.89 -36.63 -13.61
N ASN A 448 -15.84 -37.90 -14.05
CA ASN A 448 -15.45 -39.02 -13.17
C ASN A 448 -14.00 -38.92 -12.67
N SER A 449 -13.11 -38.34 -13.47
CA SER A 449 -11.71 -38.12 -13.09
C SER A 449 -11.58 -36.91 -12.15
N VAL A 450 -12.37 -35.85 -12.37
CA VAL A 450 -12.47 -34.69 -11.46
C VAL A 450 -12.95 -35.12 -10.09
N ALA A 451 -14.08 -35.84 -10.03
CA ALA A 451 -14.70 -36.27 -8.76
C ALA A 451 -13.79 -37.14 -7.88
N LYS A 452 -12.74 -37.74 -8.45
CA LYS A 452 -11.78 -38.54 -7.69
C LYS A 452 -10.86 -37.69 -6.80
N TYR A 453 -10.48 -36.49 -7.24
CA TYR A 453 -9.48 -35.65 -6.55
C TYR A 453 -9.99 -34.25 -6.19
N SER A 454 -11.12 -33.83 -6.76
CA SER A 454 -11.86 -32.59 -6.49
C SER A 454 -13.36 -32.93 -6.36
N PRO A 455 -13.76 -33.54 -5.23
CA PRO A 455 -15.05 -34.23 -5.12
C PRO A 455 -16.26 -33.32 -4.93
N THR A 456 -16.07 -32.07 -4.51
CA THR A 456 -17.17 -31.11 -4.26
C THR A 456 -17.08 -29.89 -5.15
N ASP A 457 -18.18 -29.12 -5.22
CA ASP A 457 -18.26 -27.90 -6.01
C ASP A 457 -17.34 -26.78 -5.51
N GLU A 458 -16.83 -26.88 -4.28
CA GLU A 458 -15.89 -25.94 -3.66
C GLU A 458 -14.41 -26.29 -3.93
N HIS A 459 -14.13 -27.42 -4.57
CA HIS A 459 -12.75 -27.77 -4.94
C HIS A 459 -12.35 -27.09 -6.25
N PRO A 460 -11.05 -26.83 -6.47
CA PRO A 460 -10.58 -26.29 -7.73
C PRO A 460 -10.88 -27.25 -8.89
N MET A 461 -11.24 -26.69 -10.03
CA MET A 461 -11.45 -27.46 -11.23
C MET A 461 -10.12 -28.02 -11.76
N ILE A 462 -10.02 -29.34 -11.90
CA ILE A 462 -8.86 -30.07 -12.41
C ILE A 462 -9.22 -30.88 -13.67
N TYR A 463 -8.23 -31.53 -14.29
CA TYR A 463 -8.39 -32.18 -15.60
C TYR A 463 -8.85 -31.24 -16.72
N VAL A 464 -8.55 -29.95 -16.58
CA VAL A 464 -8.82 -28.91 -17.57
C VAL A 464 -7.57 -28.56 -18.35
N SER A 465 -7.73 -28.48 -19.67
CA SER A 465 -6.66 -28.02 -20.56
C SER A 465 -6.62 -26.50 -20.61
N TRP A 466 -5.57 -25.93 -21.20
CA TRP A 466 -5.51 -24.49 -21.42
C TRP A 466 -6.66 -24.02 -22.32
N ASP A 467 -7.03 -24.83 -23.31
CA ASP A 467 -8.19 -24.56 -24.18
C ASP A 467 -9.51 -24.59 -23.41
N ASP A 468 -9.69 -25.51 -22.45
CA ASP A 468 -10.88 -25.53 -21.58
C ASP A 468 -10.93 -24.28 -20.68
N ALA A 469 -9.79 -23.94 -20.08
CA ALA A 469 -9.64 -22.80 -19.18
C ALA A 469 -9.92 -21.47 -19.89
N THR A 470 -9.44 -21.32 -21.13
CA THR A 470 -9.72 -20.14 -21.95
C THR A 470 -11.16 -20.08 -22.45
N ALA A 471 -11.77 -21.22 -22.78
CA ALA A 471 -13.19 -21.28 -23.14
C ALA A 471 -14.09 -20.84 -21.96
N TYR A 472 -13.78 -21.32 -20.75
CA TYR A 472 -14.44 -20.84 -19.52
C TYR A 472 -14.24 -19.33 -19.34
N ALA A 473 -12.98 -18.86 -19.39
CA ALA A 473 -12.67 -17.46 -19.15
C ALA A 473 -13.41 -16.55 -20.15
N GLN A 474 -13.46 -16.92 -21.43
CA GLN A 474 -14.22 -16.19 -22.45
C GLN A 474 -15.72 -16.18 -22.17
N TRP A 475 -16.30 -17.32 -21.80
CA TRP A 475 -17.72 -17.38 -21.41
C TRP A 475 -18.02 -16.50 -20.20
N ALA A 476 -17.08 -16.44 -19.24
CA ALA A 476 -17.17 -15.58 -18.07
C ALA A 476 -16.90 -14.09 -18.37
N SER A 477 -16.57 -13.71 -19.61
CA SER A 477 -16.09 -12.35 -19.96
C SER A 477 -14.81 -11.93 -19.22
N LYS A 478 -13.94 -12.90 -18.97
CA LYS A 478 -12.61 -12.77 -18.34
C LYS A 478 -11.52 -13.24 -19.31
N ARG A 479 -10.29 -13.36 -18.83
CA ARG A 479 -9.16 -14.02 -19.49
C ARG A 479 -8.29 -14.76 -18.48
N LEU A 480 -7.33 -15.55 -18.94
CA LEU A 480 -6.27 -16.07 -18.06
C LEU A 480 -5.27 -14.95 -17.72
N PRO A 481 -4.64 -14.99 -16.54
CA PRO A 481 -3.58 -14.06 -16.18
C PRO A 481 -2.36 -14.23 -17.09
N THR A 482 -1.61 -13.14 -17.29
CA THR A 482 -0.25 -13.29 -17.77
C THR A 482 0.61 -13.94 -16.68
N GLU A 483 1.75 -14.52 -17.05
CA GLU A 483 2.70 -15.07 -16.09
C GLU A 483 3.19 -14.00 -15.10
N ALA A 484 3.36 -12.77 -15.58
CA ALA A 484 3.77 -11.64 -14.75
C ALA A 484 2.68 -11.20 -13.78
N GLU A 485 1.43 -11.08 -14.23
CA GLU A 485 0.28 -10.82 -13.36
C GLU A 485 0.16 -11.88 -12.27
N TRP A 486 0.34 -13.15 -12.63
CA TRP A 486 0.29 -14.25 -11.68
C TRP A 486 1.39 -14.14 -10.61
N GLU A 487 2.65 -13.92 -11.01
CA GLU A 487 3.76 -13.83 -10.05
C GLU A 487 3.68 -12.58 -9.17
N TYR A 488 3.31 -11.43 -9.75
CA TYR A 488 3.08 -10.19 -9.01
C TYR A 488 2.09 -10.39 -7.87
N VAL A 489 0.97 -11.02 -8.21
CA VAL A 489 -0.09 -11.28 -7.24
C VAL A 489 0.32 -12.35 -6.26
N ALA A 490 0.96 -13.45 -6.69
CA ALA A 490 1.43 -14.50 -5.79
C ALA A 490 2.38 -13.98 -4.71
N ARG A 491 3.21 -12.98 -5.05
CA ARG A 491 4.12 -12.33 -4.10
C ARG A 491 3.42 -11.52 -3.01
N GLY A 492 2.17 -11.09 -3.21
CA GLY A 492 1.39 -10.46 -2.15
C GLY A 492 2.04 -9.19 -1.59
N GLY A 493 2.75 -8.42 -2.41
CA GLY A 493 3.50 -7.23 -2.00
C GLY A 493 4.90 -7.50 -1.42
N LEU A 494 5.30 -8.77 -1.27
CA LEU A 494 6.61 -9.13 -0.75
C LEU A 494 7.69 -9.12 -1.86
N THR A 495 8.80 -8.45 -1.61
CA THR A 495 9.94 -8.40 -2.55
C THR A 495 10.94 -9.53 -2.28
N GLY A 496 11.33 -10.25 -3.33
CA GLY A 496 12.43 -11.22 -3.29
C GLY A 496 12.21 -12.46 -2.42
N LYS A 497 10.96 -12.68 -1.98
CA LYS A 497 10.62 -13.82 -1.11
C LYS A 497 10.44 -15.11 -1.88
N ARG A 498 10.79 -16.21 -1.21
CA ARG A 498 10.72 -17.58 -1.74
C ARG A 498 9.28 -18.04 -1.99
N TYR A 499 8.39 -17.82 -1.03
CA TYR A 499 6.99 -18.24 -1.04
C TYR A 499 6.05 -17.04 -0.90
N PRO A 500 4.76 -17.18 -1.22
CA PRO A 500 3.74 -16.13 -1.00
C PRO A 500 3.65 -15.61 0.45
N TRP A 501 4.13 -16.39 1.42
CA TRP A 501 4.12 -16.05 2.86
C TRP A 501 5.51 -15.66 3.41
N GLY A 502 6.57 -15.67 2.60
CA GLY A 502 7.93 -15.38 3.04
C GLY A 502 8.95 -16.48 2.71
N ASP A 503 10.03 -16.57 3.49
CA ASP A 503 11.16 -17.46 3.19
C ASP A 503 11.15 -18.79 3.95
N ASP A 504 10.34 -18.88 5.01
CA ASP A 504 10.31 -20.04 5.90
C ASP A 504 9.47 -21.19 5.30
N GLU A 505 10.15 -22.26 4.88
CA GLU A 505 9.51 -23.49 4.40
C GLU A 505 8.87 -24.31 5.53
N SER A 506 9.34 -24.17 6.76
CA SER A 506 8.86 -24.97 7.89
C SER A 506 7.39 -24.68 8.24
N VAL A 507 6.89 -23.50 7.85
CA VAL A 507 5.49 -23.09 8.03
C VAL A 507 4.61 -23.41 6.81
N ALA A 508 5.16 -23.96 5.71
CA ALA A 508 4.43 -24.18 4.45
C ALA A 508 3.13 -24.98 4.64
N ARG A 509 3.12 -25.94 5.59
CA ARG A 509 1.95 -26.76 5.95
C ARG A 509 0.75 -25.99 6.52
N ASN A 510 0.95 -24.74 6.92
CA ASN A 510 -0.13 -23.86 7.38
C ASN A 510 -0.67 -22.98 6.24
N HIS A 511 -0.01 -22.95 5.09
CA HIS A 511 -0.28 -22.00 4.02
C HIS A 511 -0.58 -22.63 2.66
N ALA A 512 -0.34 -23.94 2.47
CA ALA A 512 -0.52 -24.61 1.19
C ALA A 512 -0.86 -26.10 1.34
N ASN A 513 -1.61 -26.63 0.38
CA ASN A 513 -1.80 -28.09 0.19
C ASN A 513 -0.71 -28.65 -0.73
N TYR A 514 0.09 -29.60 -0.23
CA TYR A 514 1.20 -30.25 -0.97
C TYR A 514 1.54 -31.64 -0.40
N SER A 515 2.42 -32.40 -1.05
CA SER A 515 2.66 -33.82 -0.70
C SER A 515 3.08 -34.03 0.76
N GLY A 516 2.22 -34.68 1.55
CA GLY A 516 2.47 -35.16 2.92
C GLY A 516 1.26 -34.89 3.81
N THR A 517 1.41 -34.94 5.13
CA THR A 517 0.30 -34.66 6.07
C THR A 517 0.81 -33.89 7.30
N GLY A 518 -0.03 -33.01 7.88
CA GLY A 518 0.24 -32.27 9.13
C GLY A 518 0.02 -30.75 9.01
N GLY A 519 -0.25 -30.05 10.11
CA GLY A 519 -0.57 -28.61 10.09
C GLY A 519 -2.04 -28.33 9.74
N LYS A 520 -2.33 -27.25 8.99
CA LYS A 520 -3.67 -27.02 8.40
C LYS A 520 -3.91 -27.94 7.18
N ASP A 521 -2.85 -28.42 6.55
CA ASP A 521 -2.91 -29.36 5.44
C ASP A 521 -3.23 -30.79 5.91
N GLN A 522 -4.48 -31.20 5.69
CA GLN A 522 -5.02 -32.50 6.14
C GLN A 522 -5.24 -33.48 4.96
N TRP A 523 -4.91 -33.08 3.72
CA TRP A 523 -5.15 -33.89 2.53
C TRP A 523 -3.91 -34.72 2.20
N GLU A 524 -4.07 -36.03 2.03
CA GLU A 524 -2.94 -36.91 1.71
C GLU A 524 -2.38 -36.64 0.29
N GLY A 525 -1.10 -36.93 0.06
CA GLY A 525 -0.52 -36.88 -1.28
C GLY A 525 -1.07 -37.96 -2.22
N PHE A 526 -0.64 -37.93 -3.48
CA PHE A 526 -1.02 -38.95 -4.47
C PHE A 526 -0.49 -40.33 -4.03
N PRO A 527 -1.27 -41.43 -4.21
CA PRO A 527 -2.55 -41.53 -4.92
C PRO A 527 -3.81 -41.38 -4.03
N ASN A 528 -3.65 -41.17 -2.73
CA ASN A 528 -4.71 -41.38 -1.73
C ASN A 528 -5.48 -40.13 -1.32
N GLY A 529 -4.91 -38.92 -1.48
CA GLY A 529 -5.66 -37.69 -1.24
C GLY A 529 -5.96 -36.91 -2.52
N GLY A 530 -5.99 -35.59 -2.44
CA GLY A 530 -6.49 -34.73 -3.51
C GLY A 530 -6.37 -33.25 -3.20
N THR A 531 -7.11 -32.46 -3.96
CA THR A 531 -7.19 -31.01 -3.77
C THR A 531 -7.88 -30.67 -2.45
N ALA A 532 -7.59 -29.48 -1.92
CA ALA A 532 -8.36 -28.88 -0.85
C ALA A 532 -9.49 -28.03 -1.47
N PRO A 533 -10.61 -27.79 -0.76
CA PRO A 533 -11.52 -26.72 -1.13
C PRO A 533 -10.76 -25.40 -1.29
N VAL A 534 -11.11 -24.60 -2.29
CA VAL A 534 -10.47 -23.31 -2.49
C VAL A 534 -10.67 -22.41 -1.26
N GLY A 535 -9.66 -21.60 -0.93
CA GLY A 535 -9.70 -20.73 0.25
C GLY A 535 -9.48 -21.45 1.59
N SER A 536 -8.96 -22.68 1.58
CA SER A 536 -8.71 -23.46 2.81
C SER A 536 -7.53 -22.94 3.64
N PHE A 537 -6.61 -22.19 3.03
CA PHE A 537 -5.41 -21.67 3.67
C PHE A 537 -5.49 -20.14 3.85
N ASP A 538 -4.45 -19.54 4.44
CA ASP A 538 -4.42 -18.08 4.61
C ASP A 538 -4.17 -17.38 3.27
N TYR A 539 -4.84 -16.26 3.04
CA TYR A 539 -4.62 -15.43 1.85
C TYR A 539 -3.30 -14.67 1.92
N ASN A 540 -2.72 -14.32 0.77
CA ASN A 540 -1.51 -13.51 0.69
C ASN A 540 -1.80 -12.00 0.84
N GLY A 541 -0.79 -11.14 0.74
CA GLY A 541 -1.00 -9.69 0.90
C GLY A 541 -2.08 -9.11 -0.03
N TYR A 542 -2.25 -9.58 -1.27
CA TYR A 542 -3.32 -9.07 -2.15
C TYR A 542 -4.72 -9.64 -1.86
N GLY A 543 -4.87 -10.52 -0.87
CA GLY A 543 -6.15 -11.16 -0.55
C GLY A 543 -6.47 -12.39 -1.40
N LEU A 544 -5.48 -13.01 -2.03
CA LEU A 544 -5.68 -14.23 -2.82
C LEU A 544 -5.30 -15.48 -2.05
N TYR A 545 -6.11 -16.51 -2.23
CA TYR A 545 -5.91 -17.81 -1.64
C TYR A 545 -5.18 -18.75 -2.61
N ASP A 546 -4.51 -19.73 -2.03
CA ASP A 546 -3.98 -20.90 -2.73
C ASP A 546 -2.99 -20.57 -3.88
N MET A 547 -2.33 -19.41 -3.81
CA MET A 547 -1.28 -19.01 -4.76
C MET A 547 -0.03 -19.92 -4.71
N ALA A 548 0.02 -20.84 -3.74
CA ALA A 548 1.03 -21.88 -3.65
C ALA A 548 0.37 -23.21 -3.24
N GLY A 549 0.65 -24.27 -3.98
CA GLY A 549 0.10 -25.60 -3.72
C GLY A 549 -1.27 -25.79 -4.34
N ASN A 550 -2.07 -26.69 -3.78
CA ASN A 550 -3.37 -27.10 -4.29
C ASN A 550 -3.30 -27.56 -5.76
N VAL A 551 -3.47 -26.67 -6.73
CA VAL A 551 -3.30 -26.97 -8.16
C VAL A 551 -2.33 -26.01 -8.84
N ARG A 552 -1.65 -26.49 -9.88
CA ARG A 552 -0.94 -25.59 -10.79
C ARG A 552 -1.96 -24.84 -11.63
N GLU A 553 -1.64 -23.62 -11.99
CA GLU A 553 -2.57 -22.74 -12.69
C GLU A 553 -2.06 -22.36 -14.07
N TRP A 554 -2.93 -22.51 -15.08
CA TRP A 554 -2.67 -22.05 -16.44
C TRP A 554 -2.54 -20.53 -16.52
N CYS A 555 -1.46 -20.05 -17.14
CA CYS A 555 -1.30 -18.65 -17.57
C CYS A 555 -1.54 -18.51 -19.07
N ALA A 556 -1.82 -17.28 -19.52
CA ALA A 556 -2.02 -16.95 -20.94
C ALA A 556 -0.75 -17.17 -21.78
N ASP A 557 0.42 -16.98 -21.17
CA ASP A 557 1.73 -16.93 -21.82
C ASP A 557 2.12 -18.26 -22.47
N ARG A 558 2.82 -18.14 -23.59
CA ARG A 558 3.61 -19.26 -24.11
C ARG A 558 4.88 -19.40 -23.28
N TYR A 559 5.32 -20.62 -23.05
CA TYR A 559 6.55 -20.85 -22.30
C TYR A 559 7.79 -20.71 -23.19
N ASP A 560 8.75 -19.93 -22.73
CA ASP A 560 10.14 -19.91 -23.21
C ASP A 560 11.07 -19.71 -22.00
N ALA A 561 12.06 -20.58 -21.89
CA ALA A 561 13.02 -20.60 -20.79
C ALA A 561 13.91 -19.35 -20.77
N ASN A 562 14.09 -18.67 -21.91
CA ASN A 562 14.94 -17.48 -22.03
C ASN A 562 14.13 -16.17 -22.06
N TYR A 563 12.79 -16.23 -21.93
CA TYR A 563 11.94 -15.05 -22.10
C TYR A 563 12.32 -13.90 -21.16
N TYR A 564 12.68 -14.20 -19.90
CA TYR A 564 13.05 -13.19 -18.90
C TYR A 564 14.25 -12.32 -19.31
N THR A 565 15.12 -12.81 -20.19
CA THR A 565 16.27 -12.02 -20.69
C THR A 565 15.83 -10.88 -21.62
N ASN A 566 14.67 -11.02 -22.27
CA ASN A 566 14.15 -10.08 -23.26
C ASN A 566 12.73 -9.60 -22.92
N SER A 567 12.30 -9.78 -21.66
CA SER A 567 10.96 -9.40 -21.22
C SER A 567 10.82 -7.87 -21.30
N PRO A 568 9.75 -7.34 -21.91
CA PRO A 568 9.49 -5.91 -21.86
C PRO A 568 9.12 -5.50 -20.42
N LEU A 569 9.43 -4.25 -20.08
CA LEU A 569 9.09 -3.67 -18.78
C LEU A 569 7.57 -3.68 -18.54
N ASN A 570 6.79 -3.21 -19.51
CA ASN A 570 5.37 -2.93 -19.32
C ASN A 570 4.49 -4.07 -19.80
N ASN A 571 3.63 -4.59 -18.92
CA ASN A 571 2.59 -5.60 -19.19
C ASN A 571 3.06 -6.76 -20.09
N PRO A 572 4.15 -7.49 -19.74
CA PRO A 572 4.67 -8.58 -20.56
C PRO A 572 3.62 -9.68 -20.75
N LYS A 573 3.50 -10.18 -21.98
CA LYS A 573 2.51 -11.20 -22.41
C LYS A 573 3.15 -12.52 -22.86
N GLY A 574 4.44 -12.68 -22.59
CA GLY A 574 5.22 -13.82 -23.05
C GLY A 574 5.62 -13.71 -24.53
N PRO A 575 6.35 -14.71 -25.05
CA PRO A 575 6.75 -14.77 -26.45
C PRO A 575 5.54 -15.01 -27.36
N THR A 576 5.60 -14.47 -28.58
CA THR A 576 4.53 -14.59 -29.58
C THR A 576 4.41 -16.02 -30.16
N THR A 577 5.47 -16.82 -30.09
CA THR A 577 5.55 -18.20 -30.59
C THR A 577 5.97 -19.18 -29.49
N GLY A 578 5.62 -20.46 -29.63
CA GLY A 578 5.95 -21.51 -28.65
C GLY A 578 4.94 -22.65 -28.66
N GLN A 579 5.33 -23.85 -28.21
CA GLN A 579 4.48 -25.05 -28.25
C GLN A 579 3.73 -25.33 -26.93
N SER A 580 4.22 -24.77 -25.83
CA SER A 580 3.69 -25.00 -24.48
C SER A 580 3.18 -23.71 -23.85
N ARG A 581 2.31 -23.84 -22.86
CA ARG A 581 1.79 -22.73 -22.04
C ARG A 581 2.39 -22.79 -20.65
N VAL A 582 2.52 -21.63 -20.02
CA VAL A 582 3.06 -21.47 -18.67
C VAL A 582 2.09 -22.05 -17.63
N LEU A 583 2.66 -22.67 -16.61
CA LEU A 583 2.00 -23.13 -15.39
C LEU A 583 2.74 -22.59 -14.16
N ARG A 584 1.99 -22.12 -13.16
CA ARG A 584 2.51 -21.57 -11.88
C ARG A 584 1.84 -22.23 -10.66
N GLY A 585 2.29 -21.93 -9.44
CA GLY A 585 1.61 -22.30 -8.17
C GLY A 585 2.15 -23.55 -7.44
N GLY A 586 2.51 -24.60 -8.16
CA GLY A 586 2.81 -25.90 -7.54
C GLY A 586 1.56 -26.76 -7.38
N THR A 587 1.60 -27.87 -6.62
CA THR A 587 0.43 -28.76 -6.51
C THR A 587 0.43 -29.63 -5.26
N TRP A 588 -0.76 -30.11 -4.88
CA TRP A 588 -1.09 -30.99 -3.77
C TRP A 588 -0.27 -32.29 -3.66
N PHE A 589 0.37 -32.78 -4.73
CA PHE A 589 1.10 -34.07 -4.67
C PHE A 589 2.62 -34.01 -4.87
N PHE A 590 3.22 -32.82 -4.91
CA PHE A 590 4.68 -32.65 -4.93
C PHE A 590 5.17 -31.94 -3.67
N ASP A 591 6.48 -31.92 -3.44
CA ASP A 591 7.09 -31.28 -2.27
C ASP A 591 7.06 -29.74 -2.32
N ALA A 592 7.47 -29.12 -1.21
CA ALA A 592 7.44 -27.67 -1.04
C ALA A 592 8.31 -26.90 -2.05
N GLY A 593 9.28 -27.56 -2.69
CA GLY A 593 10.19 -26.92 -3.63
C GLY A 593 9.51 -26.36 -4.87
N ILE A 594 8.35 -26.88 -5.26
CA ILE A 594 7.60 -26.36 -6.40
C ILE A 594 6.54 -25.31 -6.03
N LEU A 595 6.42 -24.97 -4.74
CA LEU A 595 5.47 -23.97 -4.22
C LEU A 595 6.02 -22.54 -4.28
N ARG A 596 7.27 -22.38 -4.74
CA ARG A 596 7.96 -21.09 -4.72
C ARG A 596 7.27 -20.11 -5.66
N ALA A 597 7.18 -18.86 -5.25
CA ALA A 597 6.51 -17.81 -6.03
C ALA A 597 7.12 -17.68 -7.43
N ALA A 598 8.45 -17.80 -7.56
CA ALA A 598 9.19 -17.76 -8.83
C ALA A 598 9.21 -19.10 -9.59
N TYR A 599 8.62 -20.18 -9.06
CA TYR A 599 8.62 -21.47 -9.74
C TYR A 599 7.67 -21.43 -10.94
N ARG A 600 8.25 -21.54 -12.14
CA ARG A 600 7.53 -21.73 -13.39
C ARG A 600 7.69 -23.13 -13.97
N THR A 601 6.68 -23.61 -14.67
CA THR A 601 6.74 -24.83 -15.46
C THR A 601 5.82 -24.68 -16.67
N TYR A 602 5.65 -25.73 -17.45
CA TYR A 602 4.87 -25.67 -18.68
C TYR A 602 4.24 -27.01 -19.03
N SER A 603 3.21 -26.93 -19.86
CA SER A 603 2.60 -28.12 -20.46
C SER A 603 1.99 -27.76 -21.83
N SER A 604 1.73 -28.79 -22.64
CA SER A 604 1.03 -28.62 -23.91
C SER A 604 -0.41 -28.15 -23.65
N PRO A 605 -0.96 -27.21 -24.45
CA PRO A 605 -2.25 -26.58 -24.17
C PRO A 605 -3.44 -27.55 -24.14
N GLY A 606 -3.34 -28.72 -24.77
CA GLY A 606 -4.39 -29.75 -24.79
C GLY A 606 -4.34 -30.75 -23.62
N GLU A 607 -3.29 -30.69 -22.79
CA GLU A 607 -3.07 -31.66 -21.70
C GLU A 607 -4.05 -31.46 -20.54
N ARG A 608 -4.49 -32.58 -19.95
CA ARG A 608 -5.43 -32.61 -18.82
C ARG A 608 -4.92 -33.56 -17.74
N ASN A 609 -4.70 -33.06 -16.53
CA ASN A 609 -4.22 -33.88 -15.41
C ASN A 609 -4.86 -33.47 -14.07
N SER A 610 -4.67 -34.31 -13.05
CA SER A 610 -5.26 -34.15 -11.71
C SER A 610 -4.66 -33.05 -10.84
N SER A 611 -3.70 -32.28 -11.35
CA SER A 611 -2.97 -31.22 -10.63
C SER A 611 -3.01 -29.87 -11.32
N THR A 612 -3.78 -29.73 -12.40
CA THR A 612 -3.79 -28.49 -13.18
C THR A 612 -5.20 -27.95 -13.25
N GLY A 613 -5.36 -26.76 -12.68
CA GLY A 613 -6.54 -25.91 -12.77
C GLY A 613 -6.16 -24.54 -13.34
N PHE A 614 -6.90 -23.50 -12.96
CA PHE A 614 -6.68 -22.13 -13.40
C PHE A 614 -7.49 -21.16 -12.55
N ARG A 615 -7.11 -19.88 -12.61
CA ARG A 615 -7.91 -18.74 -12.17
C ARG A 615 -7.97 -17.69 -13.27
N CYS A 616 -8.92 -16.78 -13.21
CA CYS A 616 -9.11 -15.76 -14.25
C CYS A 616 -8.76 -14.34 -13.77
N VAL A 617 -8.59 -13.44 -14.73
CA VAL A 617 -8.44 -12.01 -14.53
C VAL A 617 -9.31 -11.23 -15.52
N SER A 618 -9.51 -9.94 -15.25
CA SER A 618 -10.10 -8.97 -16.19
C SER A 618 -9.40 -7.62 -16.07
N GLY A 619 -9.56 -6.74 -17.06
CA GLY A 619 -9.05 -5.37 -16.97
C GLY A 619 -9.68 -4.59 -15.81
N ALA A 620 -9.07 -3.48 -15.38
CA ALA A 620 -9.61 -2.62 -14.31
C ALA A 620 -10.97 -1.97 -14.66
N SER A 621 -11.32 -1.90 -15.95
CA SER A 621 -12.66 -1.48 -16.38
C SER A 621 -13.67 -2.61 -16.07
N VAL A 622 -14.45 -2.42 -15.01
CA VAL A 622 -15.54 -3.34 -14.62
C VAL A 622 -16.52 -3.47 -15.80
N PRO A 623 -16.83 -4.68 -16.31
CA PRO A 623 -18.03 -4.88 -17.09
C PRO A 623 -19.20 -4.63 -16.13
N LEU A 624 -19.90 -3.52 -16.35
CA LEU A 624 -21.00 -3.06 -15.51
C LEU A 624 -22.03 -4.16 -15.30
N ALA A 625 -21.95 -4.82 -14.15
CA ALA A 625 -22.96 -5.74 -13.65
C ALA A 625 -24.06 -4.94 -12.93
N GLY A 626 -25.31 -5.13 -13.33
CA GLY A 626 -26.51 -4.79 -12.55
C GLY A 626 -26.72 -3.33 -12.13
N ASN A 627 -27.49 -2.57 -12.93
CA ASN A 627 -28.43 -1.48 -12.56
C ASN A 627 -28.04 -0.37 -11.55
N GLN A 628 -26.83 -0.29 -11.03
CA GLN A 628 -26.38 0.88 -10.29
C GLN A 628 -26.04 1.99 -11.29
N GLY A 629 -26.95 2.94 -11.44
CA GLY A 629 -26.77 4.15 -12.26
C GLY A 629 -27.68 4.27 -13.47
N VAL A 630 -28.50 3.26 -13.81
CA VAL A 630 -29.48 3.37 -14.90
C VAL A 630 -30.84 3.85 -14.37
N ILE A 631 -31.31 5.00 -14.84
CA ILE A 631 -32.62 5.56 -14.53
C ILE A 631 -33.53 5.52 -15.77
N GLU A 632 -34.82 5.29 -15.60
CA GLU A 632 -35.82 5.57 -16.63
C GLU A 632 -36.34 7.00 -16.45
N TRP A 633 -36.16 7.84 -17.48
CA TRP A 633 -36.55 9.24 -17.44
C TRP A 633 -38.05 9.42 -17.72
N GLU A 634 -38.77 9.99 -16.74
CA GLU A 634 -40.24 10.02 -16.69
C GLU A 634 -40.92 10.67 -17.91
N LYS A 635 -40.25 11.61 -18.58
CA LYS A 635 -40.88 12.40 -19.66
C LYS A 635 -40.79 11.77 -21.05
N GLY A 636 -40.07 10.64 -21.21
CA GLY A 636 -39.85 10.04 -22.54
C GLY A 636 -39.65 8.52 -22.57
N GLY A 637 -39.58 7.87 -21.40
CA GLY A 637 -39.29 6.43 -21.31
C GLY A 637 -37.87 6.06 -21.75
N SER A 638 -36.98 7.06 -21.90
CA SER A 638 -35.58 6.82 -22.22
C SER A 638 -34.86 6.28 -20.99
N LYS A 639 -34.01 5.26 -21.21
CA LYS A 639 -33.09 4.75 -20.21
C LYS A 639 -31.79 5.54 -20.29
N MET A 640 -31.37 6.12 -19.18
CA MET A 640 -30.13 6.88 -19.08
C MET A 640 -29.20 6.23 -18.07
N VAL A 641 -27.89 6.26 -18.34
CA VAL A 641 -26.85 5.78 -17.43
C VAL A 641 -26.12 6.96 -16.81
N LEU A 642 -25.80 6.86 -15.52
CA LEU A 642 -24.91 7.80 -14.84
C LEU A 642 -23.49 7.63 -15.38
N ILE A 643 -23.01 8.67 -16.03
CA ILE A 643 -21.59 8.85 -16.32
C ILE A 643 -20.99 9.55 -15.10
N PRO A 644 -20.10 8.90 -14.35
CA PRO A 644 -19.50 9.49 -13.16
C PRO A 644 -18.66 10.71 -13.54
N ALA A 645 -18.47 11.62 -12.58
CA ALA A 645 -17.57 12.74 -12.74
C ALA A 645 -16.15 12.23 -13.04
N GLY A 646 -15.42 12.92 -13.91
CA GLY A 646 -14.08 12.51 -14.27
C GLY A 646 -13.47 13.37 -15.37
N SER A 647 -12.19 13.10 -15.62
CA SER A 647 -11.42 13.75 -16.67
C SER A 647 -11.09 12.75 -17.77
N PHE A 648 -11.15 13.17 -19.03
CA PHE A 648 -10.69 12.36 -20.16
C PHE A 648 -10.03 13.22 -21.23
N GLU A 649 -9.19 12.61 -22.06
CA GLU A 649 -8.60 13.27 -23.22
C GLU A 649 -9.62 13.38 -24.36
N MET A 650 -9.96 14.62 -24.73
CA MET A 650 -10.85 14.93 -25.84
C MET A 650 -10.05 15.45 -27.03
N GLY A 651 -10.14 14.75 -28.16
CA GLY A 651 -9.44 15.07 -29.40
C GLY A 651 -9.00 13.81 -30.14
N ASP A 652 -8.50 13.95 -31.37
CA ASP A 652 -8.06 12.83 -32.20
C ASP A 652 -6.59 12.45 -31.89
N HIS A 653 -6.39 11.23 -31.39
CA HIS A 653 -5.10 10.64 -31.02
C HIS A 653 -4.52 9.69 -32.09
N LEU A 654 -5.26 9.43 -33.18
CA LEU A 654 -4.93 8.35 -34.11
C LEU A 654 -4.76 8.81 -35.55
N ASP A 655 -5.65 9.68 -36.05
CA ASP A 655 -5.76 10.00 -37.48
C ASP A 655 -5.40 11.45 -37.84
N ASN A 656 -5.04 12.27 -36.85
CA ASN A 656 -4.55 13.64 -37.01
C ASN A 656 -5.55 14.56 -37.76
N MET A 657 -6.86 14.38 -37.54
CA MET A 657 -7.89 15.25 -38.10
C MET A 657 -7.78 16.66 -37.51
N GLY A 658 -7.39 17.63 -38.34
CA GLY A 658 -6.99 18.97 -37.87
C GLY A 658 -8.06 19.79 -37.15
N ASN A 659 -9.34 19.45 -37.29
CA ASN A 659 -10.46 20.08 -36.56
C ASN A 659 -10.75 19.43 -35.20
N ALA A 660 -10.07 18.33 -34.86
CA ALA A 660 -10.16 17.62 -33.58
C ALA A 660 -8.86 17.74 -32.75
N LEU A 661 -7.99 18.70 -33.09
CA LEU A 661 -6.78 19.04 -32.37
C LEU A 661 -6.87 20.44 -31.74
N PRO A 662 -6.19 20.69 -30.61
CA PRO A 662 -5.32 19.75 -29.88
C PRO A 662 -6.12 18.74 -29.05
N VAL A 663 -5.51 17.58 -28.76
CA VAL A 663 -5.96 16.74 -27.65
C VAL A 663 -5.80 17.54 -26.37
N HIS A 664 -6.88 17.66 -25.60
CA HIS A 664 -6.90 18.39 -24.34
C HIS A 664 -7.74 17.64 -23.32
N ILE A 665 -7.42 17.83 -22.04
CA ILE A 665 -8.18 17.21 -20.96
C ILE A 665 -9.47 18.00 -20.76
N VAL A 666 -10.59 17.28 -20.74
CA VAL A 666 -11.91 17.82 -20.39
C VAL A 666 -12.33 17.19 -19.07
N GLU A 667 -12.69 18.04 -18.12
CA GLU A 667 -13.30 17.64 -16.86
C GLU A 667 -14.82 17.77 -16.96
N LEU A 668 -15.54 16.71 -16.61
CA LEU A 668 -16.99 16.70 -16.54
C LEU A 668 -17.44 16.35 -15.13
N GLU A 669 -18.42 17.10 -14.63
CA GLU A 669 -19.22 16.67 -13.49
C GLU A 669 -20.05 15.44 -13.88
N ALA A 670 -20.54 14.68 -12.90
CA ALA A 670 -21.35 13.51 -13.17
C ALA A 670 -22.64 13.91 -13.91
N PHE A 671 -22.99 13.19 -14.98
CA PHE A 671 -24.18 13.47 -15.78
C PHE A 671 -24.86 12.18 -16.23
N TYR A 672 -26.14 12.26 -16.56
CA TYR A 672 -26.88 11.13 -17.15
C TYR A 672 -26.86 11.23 -18.67
N MET A 673 -26.58 10.11 -19.35
CA MET A 673 -26.56 10.02 -20.81
C MET A 673 -27.50 8.90 -21.28
N ASP A 674 -28.22 9.11 -22.38
CA ASP A 674 -29.05 8.05 -22.97
C ASP A 674 -28.20 6.82 -23.31
N ILE A 675 -28.68 5.63 -22.95
CA ILE A 675 -27.98 4.38 -23.30
C ILE A 675 -28.15 4.01 -24.77
N TYR A 676 -29.09 4.65 -25.48
CA TYR A 676 -29.39 4.46 -26.89
C TYR A 676 -29.58 5.80 -27.60
N GLU A 677 -29.27 5.87 -28.89
CA GLU A 677 -29.58 7.05 -29.72
C GLU A 677 -31.08 7.37 -29.74
N VAL A 678 -31.42 8.65 -29.93
CA VAL A 678 -32.81 9.11 -30.04
C VAL A 678 -33.48 8.45 -31.24
N THR A 679 -34.54 7.67 -30.99
CA THR A 679 -35.30 7.01 -32.06
C THR A 679 -36.17 7.99 -32.85
N VAL A 680 -36.47 7.66 -34.11
CA VAL A 680 -37.43 8.41 -34.94
C VAL A 680 -38.78 8.60 -34.23
N GLY A 681 -39.24 7.58 -33.49
CA GLY A 681 -40.48 7.66 -32.72
C GLY A 681 -40.41 8.64 -31.54
N GLN A 682 -39.29 8.70 -30.82
CA GLN A 682 -39.07 9.68 -29.75
C GLN A 682 -38.97 11.11 -30.30
N PHE A 683 -38.24 11.31 -31.39
CA PHE A 683 -38.11 12.63 -32.02
C PHE A 683 -39.45 13.12 -32.59
N LYS A 684 -40.27 12.21 -33.14
CA LYS A 684 -41.62 12.53 -33.61
C LYS A 684 -42.54 13.00 -32.49
N ARG A 685 -42.56 12.30 -31.35
CA ARG A 685 -43.30 12.74 -30.16
C ARG A 685 -42.83 14.10 -29.67
N PHE A 686 -41.51 14.31 -29.59
CA PHE A 686 -40.95 15.63 -29.25
C PHE A 686 -41.47 16.73 -30.18
N ALA A 687 -41.47 16.52 -31.51
CA ALA A 687 -41.92 17.53 -32.45
C ALA A 687 -43.43 17.82 -32.33
N GLU A 688 -44.24 16.79 -32.11
CA GLU A 688 -45.69 16.91 -31.90
C GLU A 688 -46.01 17.66 -30.59
N GLU A 689 -45.30 17.35 -29.50
CA GLU A 689 -45.55 17.92 -28.17
C GLU A 689 -45.00 19.35 -28.00
N SER A 690 -43.84 19.64 -28.60
CA SER A 690 -43.19 20.96 -28.50
C SER A 690 -43.69 21.95 -29.56
N GLY A 691 -44.40 21.48 -30.59
CA GLY A 691 -44.74 22.29 -31.76
C GLY A 691 -43.54 22.60 -32.66
N TYR A 692 -42.45 21.85 -32.53
CA TYR A 692 -41.25 22.01 -33.36
C TYR A 692 -41.55 21.64 -34.81
N ALA A 693 -41.50 22.63 -35.70
CA ALA A 693 -41.82 22.48 -37.11
C ALA A 693 -40.67 21.81 -37.88
N TYR A 694 -40.72 20.48 -37.97
CA TYR A 694 -39.78 19.69 -38.75
C TYR A 694 -40.39 19.30 -40.11
N ASN A 695 -39.80 19.78 -41.20
CA ASN A 695 -40.39 19.72 -42.54
C ASN A 695 -39.96 18.51 -43.39
N ARG A 696 -39.18 17.56 -42.84
CA ARG A 696 -38.69 16.36 -43.55
C ARG A 696 -38.48 15.15 -42.61
N TRP A 697 -39.52 14.35 -42.40
CA TRP A 697 -39.45 13.09 -41.66
C TRP A 697 -38.67 12.00 -42.38
#